data_AF-A0A367PH75-F1
#
_entry.id   AF-A0A367PH75-F1
#
_cell.length_a   1.000
_cell.length_b   1.000
_cell.length_c   1.000
_cell.angle_alpha   90.00
_cell.angle_beta   90.00
_cell.angle_gamma   90.00
#
_symmetry.space_group_name_H-M   'P 1'
#
loop_
_entity.id
_entity.type
_entity.pdbx_description
1 polymer ?
#
loop_
_entity_poly.entity_id
_entity_poly.type
_entity_poly.pdbx_seq_one_letter_code
_entity_poly.pdbx_strand_id
1 'polypeptide(L)'
;MGVSMIIRAIKLRIETANGDFGFKLEFSRGLTVIRGSNSSGKSTLFNCILYGLGMEELIGGKGEKVLPYAVKEYFLQGDVRVAVEASEVFIEIENASGKIVTLRRAIRDAVRSPKLVEVFEGAHLTTGAELGTPRPTYLFDAGSAQKQEGFFQFLEDFMGYRLPQVATTSGGMTKLYLQTIFAALAVEQKRGWTDYIANIPFFGIRDARIRVTQFLLALGVFDRQAKRAQLDAESISIDSDWRKAYDTLRQAAVTNGVVIEGLSATPTSVLDTATVLFVKSNGKSQTSLVEHIRQMRAEHATLGEKAEAYGKASGAEALQELESTTAKLQHLSVLHERATANLTLQRASLEELRQLLAEANEDLDRNKTALKLRVLGAQMEVEVATDHCPTCHQPVDDTLLFGIVSGPQMDLNTNIEYLESQRRMLQSQINGTVEEVRQSEIVVADVANRLAATHDYRNSLRGDVSTGAAESRALVRQQIQIELELTNLQTFEGQAAILLETLCQIAERLAANQAERRSLPRDTYGADDLSRISLFEKNFRSNASSFGYESAEIADIRISLDTLTPILSELELREIRTSLTADSSASDFVRLIWSYLLALHQTSSTQGFEGHHPGLLLMDEPGQHSMRSSSQHALLQLLSGESRLQSIVAASFDENESVFLEATAGLNFKLIRWEGKLVQPLS
;
A
#
# COMPACT_ATOMS: atom_id res chain seq x y z
N MET A 1 -22.55 -6.95 13.38
CA MET A 1 -22.47 -5.98 14.51
C MET A 1 -21.78 -4.76 13.96
N GLY A 2 -22.45 -3.61 13.95
CA GLY A 2 -21.95 -2.38 13.31
C GLY A 2 -20.92 -1.65 14.17
N VAL A 3 -20.28 -0.64 13.59
CA VAL A 3 -19.43 0.32 14.31
C VAL A 3 -20.32 1.28 15.08
N SER A 4 -20.04 1.53 16.36
CA SER A 4 -20.73 2.55 17.16
C SER A 4 -19.85 3.03 18.30
N MET A 5 -19.97 4.30 18.65
CA MET A 5 -19.37 4.89 19.84
C MET A 5 -20.30 5.92 20.46
N ILE A 6 -20.57 5.79 21.76
CA ILE A 6 -21.39 6.70 22.55
C ILE A 6 -20.52 7.26 23.68
N ILE A 7 -20.45 8.58 23.80
CA ILE A 7 -19.86 9.27 24.94
C ILE A 7 -20.93 9.37 26.03
N ARG A 8 -20.78 8.63 27.12
CA ARG A 8 -21.78 8.57 28.19
C ARG A 8 -21.66 9.71 29.17
N ALA A 9 -20.43 10.04 29.57
CA ALA A 9 -20.15 11.08 30.54
C ALA A 9 -18.72 11.60 30.44
N ILE A 10 -18.51 12.80 30.98
CA ILE A 10 -17.20 13.43 31.16
C ILE A 10 -17.09 13.99 32.57
N LYS A 11 -15.90 13.89 33.17
CA LYS A 11 -15.55 14.58 34.40
C LYS A 11 -14.20 15.26 34.24
N LEU A 12 -14.13 16.55 34.55
CA LEU A 12 -12.87 17.25 34.77
C LEU A 12 -12.66 17.38 36.28
N ARG A 13 -11.48 17.02 36.75
CA ARG A 13 -11.04 17.22 38.14
C ARG A 13 -9.79 18.07 38.13
N ILE A 14 -9.79 19.12 38.95
CA ILE A 14 -8.72 20.10 39.12
C ILE A 14 -8.42 20.15 40.61
N GLU A 15 -7.22 19.75 41.00
CA GLU A 15 -6.73 19.84 42.37
C GLU A 15 -6.09 21.21 42.59
N THR A 16 -6.47 21.87 43.67
CA THR A 16 -5.98 23.20 44.06
C THR A 16 -5.76 23.24 45.57
N ALA A 17 -4.97 24.21 46.06
CA ALA A 17 -4.83 24.48 47.48
C ALA A 17 -6.17 24.76 48.21
N ASN A 18 -7.21 25.15 47.47
CA ASN A 18 -8.53 25.50 48.00
C ASN A 18 -9.53 24.33 47.90
N GLY A 19 -9.08 23.12 47.54
CA GLY A 19 -9.91 21.94 47.31
C GLY A 19 -10.04 21.57 45.83
N ASP A 20 -10.90 20.59 45.55
CA ASP A 20 -11.14 20.08 44.20
C ASP A 20 -12.17 20.92 43.45
N PHE A 21 -11.86 21.24 42.20
CA PHE A 21 -12.72 21.97 41.27
C PHE A 21 -12.90 21.20 39.97
N GLY A 22 -13.89 21.56 39.17
CA GLY A 22 -14.14 20.96 37.87
C GLY A 22 -15.62 20.84 37.56
N PHE A 23 -15.98 19.77 36.85
CA PHE A 23 -17.37 19.47 36.50
C PHE A 23 -17.53 17.97 36.22
N LYS A 24 -18.76 17.48 36.35
CA LYS A 24 -19.18 16.15 35.92
C LYS A 24 -20.48 16.28 35.14
N LEU A 25 -20.49 15.81 33.90
CA LEU A 25 -21.61 15.93 32.98
C LEU A 25 -21.89 14.57 32.32
N GLU A 26 -23.17 14.23 32.21
CA GLU A 26 -23.63 13.02 31.51
C GLU A 26 -24.38 13.41 30.24
N PHE A 27 -24.18 12.70 29.15
CA PHE A 27 -24.80 12.97 27.86
C PHE A 27 -25.98 12.03 27.59
N SER A 28 -26.92 12.46 26.76
CA SER A 28 -27.97 11.58 26.22
C SER A 28 -27.42 10.66 25.14
N ARG A 29 -28.11 9.56 24.87
CA ARG A 29 -27.85 8.73 23.68
C ARG A 29 -28.26 9.40 22.37
N GLY A 30 -29.27 10.27 22.39
CA GLY A 30 -29.70 11.09 21.25
C GLY A 30 -29.07 12.49 21.31
N LEU A 31 -29.90 13.54 21.18
CA LEU A 31 -29.47 14.94 21.20
C LEU A 31 -29.23 15.48 22.63
N THR A 32 -28.00 15.95 22.89
CA THR A 32 -27.67 16.80 24.04
C THR A 32 -27.36 18.22 23.56
N VAL A 33 -28.07 19.20 24.12
CA VAL A 33 -27.84 20.62 23.89
C VAL A 33 -27.15 21.22 25.10
N ILE A 34 -25.99 21.82 24.89
CA ILE A 34 -25.18 22.49 25.90
C ILE A 34 -25.30 23.99 25.70
N ARG A 35 -25.98 24.65 26.64
CA ARG A 35 -26.23 26.09 26.60
C ARG A 35 -25.46 26.81 27.69
N GLY A 36 -24.74 27.84 27.29
CA GLY A 36 -24.00 28.73 28.19
C GLY A 36 -23.65 30.04 27.49
N SER A 37 -23.44 31.11 28.25
CA SER A 37 -23.03 32.41 27.70
C SER A 37 -21.66 32.34 27.02
N ASN A 38 -21.31 33.38 26.26
CA ASN A 38 -19.98 33.51 25.70
C ASN A 38 -18.95 33.54 26.82
N SER A 39 -17.83 32.86 26.61
CA SER A 39 -16.76 32.73 27.62
C SER A 39 -17.18 32.04 28.94
N SER A 40 -18.29 31.29 28.97
CA SER A 40 -18.74 30.50 30.14
C SER A 40 -18.00 29.17 30.31
N GLY A 41 -17.29 28.71 29.27
CA GLY A 41 -16.53 27.45 29.27
C GLY A 41 -17.01 26.38 28.29
N LYS A 42 -17.92 26.69 27.36
CA LYS A 42 -18.44 25.73 26.36
C LYS A 42 -17.33 25.08 25.52
N SER A 43 -16.47 25.89 24.89
CA SER A 43 -15.31 25.37 24.16
C SER A 43 -14.29 24.68 25.07
N THR A 44 -14.22 25.03 26.37
CA THR A 44 -13.40 24.29 27.34
C THR A 44 -13.92 22.86 27.50
N LEU A 45 -15.23 22.67 27.66
CA LEU A 45 -15.86 21.35 27.69
C LEU A 45 -15.59 20.57 26.41
N PHE A 46 -15.82 21.19 25.25
CA PHE A 46 -15.59 20.57 23.95
C PHE A 46 -14.13 20.11 23.79
N ASN A 47 -13.18 20.98 24.13
CA ASN A 47 -11.76 20.66 24.08
C ASN A 47 -11.37 19.57 25.08
N CYS A 48 -11.99 19.52 26.26
CA CYS A 48 -11.79 18.42 27.21
C CYS A 48 -12.32 17.08 26.68
N ILE A 49 -13.45 17.07 25.95
CA ILE A 49 -13.95 15.85 25.27
C ILE A 49 -12.93 15.37 24.25
N LEU A 50 -12.49 16.24 23.34
CA LEU A 50 -11.48 15.87 22.33
C LEU A 50 -10.18 15.39 22.98
N TYR A 51 -9.70 16.09 24.01
CA TYR A 51 -8.49 15.73 24.71
C TYR A 51 -8.59 14.37 25.42
N GLY A 52 -9.68 14.09 26.13
CA GLY A 52 -9.84 12.78 26.77
C GLY A 52 -9.98 11.62 25.77
N LEU A 53 -10.42 11.90 24.55
CA LEU A 53 -10.44 10.94 23.43
C LEU A 53 -9.13 10.87 22.63
N GLY A 54 -8.10 11.65 22.98
CA GLY A 54 -6.84 11.72 22.23
C GLY A 54 -6.94 12.42 20.87
N MET A 55 -7.99 13.19 20.64
CA MET A 55 -8.32 13.85 19.37
C MET A 55 -7.94 15.34 19.37
N GLU A 56 -7.04 15.78 20.26
CA GLU A 56 -6.71 17.20 20.40
C GLU A 56 -6.01 17.81 19.16
N GLU A 57 -5.46 16.98 18.27
CA GLU A 57 -4.89 17.42 17.00
C GLU A 57 -5.92 18.17 16.14
N LEU A 58 -7.22 17.89 16.32
CA LEU A 58 -8.33 18.59 15.65
C LEU A 58 -8.50 20.04 16.11
N ILE A 59 -8.00 20.39 17.30
CA ILE A 59 -8.01 21.75 17.82
C ILE A 59 -6.86 22.56 17.20
N GLY A 60 -5.81 21.89 16.72
CA GLY A 60 -4.66 22.50 16.05
C GLY A 60 -3.31 22.30 16.73
N GLY A 61 -3.16 21.28 17.58
CA GLY A 61 -1.87 20.94 18.21
C GLY A 61 -1.90 19.65 19.03
N LYS A 62 -0.80 19.33 19.72
CA LYS A 62 -0.66 18.09 20.51
C LYS A 62 -0.54 18.39 22.00
N GLY A 63 -1.15 17.54 22.82
CA GLY A 63 -1.04 17.59 24.28
C GLY A 63 -1.80 18.73 24.94
N GLU A 64 -1.50 18.99 26.20
CA GLU A 64 -2.14 19.97 27.08
C GLU A 64 -2.02 21.42 26.61
N LYS A 65 -1.08 21.69 25.69
CA LYS A 65 -0.83 23.04 25.16
C LYS A 65 -2.04 23.63 24.43
N VAL A 66 -2.85 22.79 23.78
CA VAL A 66 -4.05 23.26 23.07
C VAL A 66 -5.22 23.59 23.99
N LEU A 67 -5.17 23.11 25.24
CA LEU A 67 -6.22 23.36 26.21
C LEU A 67 -6.13 24.79 26.76
N PRO A 68 -7.27 25.41 27.14
CA PRO A 68 -7.30 26.73 27.77
C PRO A 68 -6.50 26.77 29.08
N TYR A 69 -5.99 27.95 29.46
CA TYR A 69 -5.28 28.16 30.73
C TYR A 69 -6.09 27.72 31.97
N ALA A 70 -7.42 27.82 31.89
CA ALA A 70 -8.38 27.48 32.95
C ALA A 70 -8.24 26.06 33.51
N VAL A 71 -7.71 25.12 32.71
CA VAL A 71 -7.59 23.71 33.11
C VAL A 71 -6.14 23.28 33.37
N LYS A 72 -5.17 24.19 33.24
CA LYS A 72 -3.74 23.85 33.30
C LYS A 72 -2.90 24.78 34.17
N GLU A 73 -3.26 26.05 34.29
CA GLU A 73 -2.44 27.04 35.02
C GLU A 73 -3.21 27.66 36.18
N TYR A 74 -4.36 28.24 35.90
CA TYR A 74 -5.22 28.89 36.89
C TYR A 74 -6.61 29.12 36.30
N PHE A 75 -7.61 29.28 37.15
CA PHE A 75 -8.93 29.80 36.77
C PHE A 75 -9.36 30.92 37.70
N LEU A 76 -10.42 31.63 37.31
CA LEU A 76 -10.98 32.73 38.10
C LEU A 76 -12.23 32.24 38.84
N GLN A 77 -12.24 32.43 40.16
CA GLN A 77 -13.40 32.24 41.02
C GLN A 77 -13.82 33.62 41.56
N GLY A 78 -14.82 34.23 40.92
CA GLY A 78 -15.05 35.67 41.08
C GLY A 78 -13.83 36.45 40.59
N ASP A 79 -13.28 37.32 41.44
CA ASP A 79 -12.06 38.10 41.15
C ASP A 79 -10.77 37.40 41.63
N VAL A 80 -10.88 36.22 42.25
CA VAL A 80 -9.74 35.49 42.81
C VAL A 80 -9.16 34.53 41.78
N ARG A 81 -7.84 34.63 41.59
CA ARG A 81 -7.07 33.69 40.77
C ARG A 81 -6.70 32.46 41.59
N VAL A 82 -7.26 31.31 41.22
CA VAL A 82 -6.97 30.01 41.86
C VAL A 82 -5.98 29.24 40.97
N ALA A 83 -4.83 28.86 41.52
CA ALA A 83 -3.81 28.12 40.79
C ALA A 83 -4.16 26.64 40.65
N VAL A 84 -3.85 26.04 39.50
CA VAL A 84 -4.03 24.62 39.23
C VAL A 84 -2.76 23.86 39.63
N GLU A 85 -2.87 22.95 40.59
CA GLU A 85 -1.76 22.10 41.02
C GLU A 85 -1.69 20.83 40.17
N ALA A 86 -2.82 20.14 40.04
CA ALA A 86 -3.00 19.01 39.15
C ALA A 86 -4.38 19.08 38.46
N SER A 87 -4.51 18.47 37.29
CA SER A 87 -5.78 18.36 36.59
C SER A 87 -5.83 17.12 35.70
N GLU A 88 -6.99 16.49 35.64
CA GLU A 88 -7.24 15.27 34.89
C GLU A 88 -8.66 15.25 34.32
N VAL A 89 -8.81 14.59 33.17
CA VAL A 89 -10.10 14.36 32.52
C VAL A 89 -10.42 12.87 32.55
N PHE A 90 -11.69 12.57 32.81
CA PHE A 90 -12.28 11.26 32.68
C PHE A 90 -13.34 11.29 31.58
N ILE A 91 -13.34 10.30 30.69
CA ILE A 91 -14.40 10.13 29.69
C ILE A 91 -14.90 8.69 29.75
N GLU A 92 -16.20 8.52 29.90
CA GLU A 92 -16.87 7.22 29.82
C GLU A 92 -17.43 7.02 28.41
N ILE A 93 -17.04 5.94 27.75
CA ILE A 93 -17.47 5.60 26.39
C ILE A 93 -18.05 4.19 26.32
N GLU A 94 -18.99 4.00 25.40
CA GLU A 94 -19.65 2.72 25.13
C GLU A 94 -19.56 2.39 23.64
N ASN A 95 -19.30 1.11 23.32
CA ASN A 95 -19.27 0.63 21.94
C ASN A 95 -20.56 -0.09 21.52
N ALA A 96 -20.61 -0.54 20.26
CA ALA A 96 -21.77 -1.25 19.70
C ALA A 96 -22.14 -2.56 20.43
N SER A 97 -21.21 -3.19 21.15
CA SER A 97 -21.46 -4.40 21.93
C SER A 97 -22.02 -4.14 23.32
N GLY A 98 -22.19 -2.86 23.71
CA GLY A 98 -22.57 -2.45 25.06
C GLY A 98 -21.42 -2.51 26.08
N LYS A 99 -20.18 -2.71 25.62
CA LYS A 99 -18.99 -2.64 26.49
C LYS A 99 -18.73 -1.18 26.86
N ILE A 100 -18.56 -0.92 28.15
CA ILE A 100 -18.31 0.43 28.69
C ILE A 100 -16.90 0.48 29.29
N VAL A 101 -16.14 1.52 28.94
CA VAL A 101 -14.84 1.83 29.53
C VAL A 101 -14.79 3.27 30.00
N THR A 102 -14.02 3.52 31.05
CA THR A 102 -13.68 4.86 31.52
C THR A 102 -12.22 5.14 31.21
N LEU A 103 -11.97 6.20 30.45
CA LEU A 103 -10.64 6.71 30.12
C LEU A 103 -10.25 7.77 31.13
N ARG A 104 -9.01 7.73 31.65
CA ARG A 104 -8.41 8.81 32.46
C ARG A 104 -7.17 9.34 31.77
N ARG A 105 -7.05 10.65 31.71
CA ARG A 105 -5.89 11.34 31.14
C ARG A 105 -5.54 12.58 31.96
N ALA A 106 -4.28 12.66 32.39
CA ALA A 106 -3.76 13.82 33.09
C ALA A 106 -3.53 14.98 32.12
N ILE A 107 -3.99 16.18 32.48
CA ILE A 107 -3.71 17.44 31.78
C ILE A 107 -2.45 18.08 32.39
N ARG A 108 -2.42 18.16 33.72
CA ARG A 108 -1.28 18.61 34.51
C ARG A 108 -1.11 17.69 35.70
N ASP A 109 0.06 17.10 35.85
CA ASP A 109 0.37 16.19 36.95
C ASP A 109 1.89 16.19 37.16
N ALA A 110 2.35 16.01 38.40
CA ALA A 110 3.78 15.99 38.72
C ALA A 110 4.47 14.68 38.28
N VAL A 111 3.69 13.61 38.13
CA VAL A 111 4.17 12.24 37.87
C VAL A 111 3.66 11.72 36.53
N ARG A 112 2.38 11.91 36.22
CA ARG A 112 1.75 11.36 35.00
C ARG A 112 2.02 12.23 33.79
N SER A 113 2.48 11.60 32.70
CA SER A 113 2.65 12.28 31.43
C SER A 113 1.30 12.59 30.78
N PRO A 114 1.13 13.75 30.13
CA PRO A 114 -0.04 14.05 29.30
C PRO A 114 -0.23 13.11 28.09
N LYS A 115 0.78 12.29 27.76
CA LYS A 115 0.69 11.26 26.71
C LYS A 115 0.09 9.93 27.20
N LEU A 116 0.04 9.71 28.51
CA LEU A 116 -0.50 8.49 29.12
C LEU A 116 -2.03 8.55 29.12
N VAL A 117 -2.66 7.50 28.61
CA VAL A 117 -4.10 7.27 28.77
C VAL A 117 -4.31 5.96 29.51
N GLU A 118 -5.02 6.04 30.63
CA GLU A 118 -5.36 4.90 31.45
C GLU A 118 -6.78 4.45 31.14
N VAL A 119 -6.93 3.18 30.74
CA VAL A 119 -8.21 2.59 30.40
C VAL A 119 -8.70 1.71 31.54
N PHE A 120 -9.88 2.02 32.07
CA PHE A 120 -10.56 1.24 33.09
C PHE A 120 -11.81 0.58 32.50
N GLU A 121 -12.03 -0.69 32.81
CA GLU A 121 -13.27 -1.38 32.46
C GLU A 121 -14.39 -0.93 33.40
N GLY A 122 -15.58 -0.64 32.86
CA GLY A 122 -16.77 -0.27 33.62
C GLY A 122 -17.14 1.21 33.59
N ALA A 123 -18.37 1.47 34.07
CA ALA A 123 -19.04 2.76 34.03
C ALA A 123 -18.84 3.58 35.32
N HIS A 124 -17.62 4.07 35.54
CA HIS A 124 -17.26 4.79 36.76
C HIS A 124 -18.03 6.10 36.91
N LEU A 125 -18.24 6.83 35.82
CA LEU A 125 -18.86 8.15 35.87
C LEU A 125 -20.38 8.05 36.01
N THR A 126 -21.05 7.16 35.26
CA THR A 126 -22.52 7.09 35.29
C THR A 126 -23.07 6.19 36.39
N THR A 127 -22.39 5.08 36.73
CA THR A 127 -22.88 4.10 37.73
C THR A 127 -22.10 4.08 39.04
N GLY A 128 -20.96 4.78 39.11
CA GLY A 128 -20.10 4.76 40.29
C GLY A 128 -19.30 3.47 40.47
N ALA A 129 -19.09 2.70 39.38
CA ALA A 129 -18.26 1.50 39.42
C ALA A 129 -16.84 1.83 39.94
N GLU A 130 -16.29 0.96 40.79
CA GLU A 130 -14.94 1.16 41.31
C GLU A 130 -13.89 1.06 40.20
N LEU A 131 -12.91 1.96 40.23
CA LEU A 131 -11.78 1.93 39.30
C LEU A 131 -10.81 0.83 39.74
N GLY A 132 -10.78 -0.27 38.99
CA GLY A 132 -9.80 -1.35 39.17
C GLY A 132 -8.41 -0.99 38.63
N THR A 133 -7.60 -2.00 38.35
CA THR A 133 -6.27 -1.81 37.73
C THR A 133 -6.40 -1.26 36.30
N PRO A 134 -5.81 -0.10 35.97
CA PRO A 134 -5.88 0.43 34.61
C PRO A 134 -5.02 -0.37 33.65
N ARG A 135 -5.44 -0.44 32.39
CA ARG A 135 -4.56 -0.73 31.26
C ARG A 135 -3.88 0.57 30.81
N PRO A 136 -2.56 0.73 30.98
CA PRO A 136 -1.85 1.91 30.51
C PRO A 136 -1.67 1.86 28.99
N THR A 137 -1.86 2.99 28.32
CA THR A 137 -1.64 3.17 26.88
C THR A 137 -1.01 4.53 26.60
N TYR A 138 -0.48 4.74 25.39
CA TYR A 138 0.21 6.00 25.04
C TYR A 138 -0.25 6.62 23.72
N LEU A 139 -0.10 7.95 23.65
CA LEU A 139 -0.43 8.82 22.51
C LEU A 139 0.83 9.44 21.88
N PHE A 140 0.71 9.85 20.60
CA PHE A 140 1.68 10.64 19.80
C PHE A 140 3.05 10.05 19.52
N ASP A 141 3.49 9.07 20.30
CA ASP A 141 4.75 8.38 20.02
C ASP A 141 4.55 7.32 18.93
N ALA A 142 5.67 6.94 18.30
CA ALA A 142 5.67 5.96 17.22
C ALA A 142 5.02 4.64 17.66
N GLY A 143 4.13 4.11 16.81
CA GLY A 143 3.39 2.88 17.10
C GLY A 143 2.10 3.08 17.91
N SER A 144 1.72 4.29 18.30
CA SER A 144 0.45 4.54 19.04
C SER A 144 -0.83 4.10 18.30
N ALA A 145 -0.77 3.94 16.98
CA ALA A 145 -1.85 3.43 16.13
C ALA A 145 -1.59 2.03 15.53
N GLN A 146 -0.54 1.33 15.99
CA GLN A 146 -0.10 0.04 15.43
C GLN A 146 0.20 -1.01 16.51
N LYS A 147 0.76 -0.60 17.65
CA LYS A 147 1.16 -1.49 18.75
C LYS A 147 0.00 -1.70 19.73
N GLN A 148 0.04 -2.80 20.46
CA GLN A 148 -0.98 -3.18 21.43
C GLN A 148 -1.09 -2.20 22.61
N GLU A 149 0.00 -1.53 22.97
CA GLU A 149 0.06 -0.49 24.01
C GLU A 149 -0.29 0.91 23.48
N GLY A 150 -0.53 1.04 22.17
CA GLY A 150 -0.95 2.28 21.54
C GLY A 150 -2.42 2.59 21.81
N PHE A 151 -2.72 3.82 22.23
CA PHE A 151 -4.09 4.21 22.55
C PHE A 151 -5.01 4.22 21.32
N PHE A 152 -4.53 4.68 20.16
CA PHE A 152 -5.35 4.71 18.94
C PHE A 152 -5.65 3.30 18.42
N GLN A 153 -4.73 2.34 18.60
CA GLN A 153 -5.00 0.93 18.31
C GLN A 153 -6.08 0.38 19.24
N PHE A 154 -6.00 0.67 20.54
CA PHE A 154 -7.05 0.30 21.49
C PHE A 154 -8.42 0.89 21.11
N LEU A 155 -8.48 2.18 20.76
CA LEU A 155 -9.73 2.86 20.44
C LEU A 155 -10.34 2.33 19.13
N GLU A 156 -9.51 2.04 18.13
CA GLU A 156 -9.91 1.38 16.89
C GLU A 156 -10.56 0.02 17.16
N ASP A 157 -9.89 -0.83 17.95
CA ASP A 157 -10.41 -2.15 18.34
C ASP A 157 -11.70 -2.03 19.16
N PHE A 158 -11.77 -1.05 20.07
CA PHE A 158 -12.94 -0.79 20.91
C PHE A 158 -14.17 -0.40 20.08
N MET A 159 -13.99 0.46 19.06
CA MET A 159 -15.05 0.88 18.14
C MET A 159 -15.42 -0.23 17.12
N GLY A 160 -14.56 -1.23 16.93
CA GLY A 160 -14.73 -2.28 15.93
C GLY A 160 -14.29 -1.87 14.53
N TYR A 161 -13.39 -0.88 14.42
CA TYR A 161 -12.85 -0.44 13.16
C TYR A 161 -11.76 -1.36 12.62
N ARG A 162 -11.60 -1.34 11.29
CA ARG A 162 -10.44 -1.87 10.58
C ARG A 162 -9.99 -0.82 9.59
N LEU A 163 -9.07 0.04 10.01
CA LEU A 163 -8.70 1.20 9.20
C LEU A 163 -7.79 0.78 8.04
N PRO A 164 -8.10 1.20 6.79
CA PRO A 164 -7.34 0.79 5.61
C PRO A 164 -5.97 1.48 5.53
N GLN A 165 -5.09 0.92 4.70
CA GLN A 165 -3.86 1.60 4.26
C GLN A 165 -4.17 2.51 3.07
N VAL A 166 -3.60 3.71 3.07
CA VAL A 166 -3.81 4.76 2.08
C VAL A 166 -2.48 5.36 1.63
N ALA A 167 -2.44 5.83 0.39
CA ALA A 167 -1.23 6.40 -0.18
C ALA A 167 -0.84 7.72 0.48
N THR A 168 0.46 7.92 0.69
CA THR A 168 1.01 9.20 1.14
C THR A 168 1.35 10.11 -0.03
N THR A 169 1.45 11.41 0.22
CA THR A 169 1.94 12.40 -0.75
C THR A 169 3.39 12.17 -1.15
N SER A 170 4.18 11.51 -0.30
CA SER A 170 5.58 11.17 -0.52
C SER A 170 5.82 9.85 -1.27
N GLY A 171 4.77 9.11 -1.66
CA GLY A 171 4.89 7.88 -2.46
C GLY A 171 4.97 6.56 -1.66
N GLY A 172 4.53 6.55 -0.40
CA GLY A 172 4.40 5.35 0.44
C GLY A 172 2.95 5.02 0.80
N MET A 173 2.77 4.10 1.74
CA MET A 173 1.47 3.75 2.33
C MET A 173 1.48 4.06 3.83
N THR A 174 0.36 4.55 4.36
CA THR A 174 0.15 4.80 5.79
C THR A 174 -1.27 4.41 6.18
N LYS A 175 -1.53 4.19 7.48
CA LYS A 175 -2.87 3.90 7.98
C LYS A 175 -3.76 5.15 7.84
N LEU A 176 -5.03 4.98 7.49
CA LEU A 176 -6.03 6.05 7.60
C LEU A 176 -6.29 6.31 9.10
N TYR A 177 -5.50 7.20 9.71
CA TYR A 177 -5.52 7.42 11.16
C TYR A 177 -6.89 7.87 11.67
N LEU A 178 -7.28 7.38 12.84
CA LEU A 178 -8.58 7.62 13.45
C LEU A 178 -8.90 9.12 13.62
N GLN A 179 -7.88 9.93 13.91
CA GLN A 179 -8.01 11.38 14.01
C GLN A 179 -8.53 12.01 12.72
N THR A 180 -8.16 11.49 11.55
CA THR A 180 -8.68 12.00 10.26
C THR A 180 -10.17 11.73 10.09
N ILE A 181 -10.66 10.61 10.62
CA ILE A 181 -12.09 10.26 10.62
C ILE A 181 -12.84 11.15 11.60
N PHE A 182 -12.29 11.36 12.79
CA PHE A 182 -12.90 12.23 13.80
C PHE A 182 -13.00 13.69 13.35
N ALA A 183 -12.21 14.15 12.38
CA ALA A 183 -12.39 15.47 11.78
C ALA A 183 -13.75 15.63 11.07
N ALA A 184 -14.41 14.54 10.68
CA ALA A 184 -15.77 14.55 10.14
C ALA A 184 -16.84 14.34 11.23
N LEU A 185 -16.44 13.99 12.45
CA LEU A 185 -17.34 13.70 13.57
C LEU A 185 -17.37 14.83 14.60
N ALA A 186 -16.33 15.65 14.66
CA ALA A 186 -16.19 16.73 15.62
C ALA A 186 -15.76 18.03 14.95
N VAL A 187 -16.62 19.05 15.03
CA VAL A 187 -16.42 20.36 14.42
C VAL A 187 -16.18 21.40 15.51
N GLU A 188 -14.96 21.94 15.57
CA GLU A 188 -14.56 22.98 16.52
C GLU A 188 -14.85 24.39 15.99
N GLN A 189 -15.13 25.33 16.89
CA GLN A 189 -15.62 26.67 16.58
C GLN A 189 -14.71 27.48 15.64
N LYS A 190 -13.39 27.52 15.81
CA LYS A 190 -12.53 28.49 15.13
C LYS A 190 -12.27 28.17 13.67
N ARG A 191 -12.05 26.89 13.36
CA ARG A 191 -11.64 26.44 12.02
C ARG A 191 -12.57 25.40 11.41
N GLY A 192 -13.34 24.69 12.24
CA GLY A 192 -14.16 23.56 11.78
C GLY A 192 -15.24 23.95 10.77
N TRP A 193 -15.74 25.18 10.83
CA TRP A 193 -16.80 25.70 9.95
C TRP A 193 -16.28 26.38 8.66
N THR A 194 -14.96 26.30 8.39
CA THR A 194 -14.34 27.00 7.24
C THR A 194 -14.28 26.17 5.96
N ASP A 195 -14.43 24.85 6.06
CA ASP A 195 -14.39 23.92 4.94
C ASP A 195 -15.06 22.58 5.31
N TYR A 196 -15.39 21.75 4.32
CA TYR A 196 -15.81 20.38 4.57
C TYR A 196 -14.65 19.58 5.17
N ILE A 197 -14.85 19.02 6.37
CA ILE A 197 -13.83 18.24 7.10
C ILE A 197 -12.51 19.04 7.23
N ALA A 198 -12.59 20.30 7.69
CA ALA A 198 -11.47 21.25 7.67
C ALA A 198 -10.27 20.86 8.55
N ASN A 199 -10.52 20.32 9.75
CA ASN A 199 -9.50 20.14 10.79
C ASN A 199 -8.75 18.81 10.71
N ILE A 200 -8.57 18.23 9.51
CA ILE A 200 -7.79 17.00 9.35
C ILE A 200 -6.32 17.25 9.72
N PRO A 201 -5.74 16.51 10.68
CA PRO A 201 -4.32 16.63 10.98
C PRO A 201 -3.45 16.16 9.80
N PHE A 202 -2.34 16.86 9.55
CA PHE A 202 -1.46 16.53 8.44
C PHE A 202 -0.60 15.29 8.74
N PHE A 203 -1.02 14.14 8.19
CA PHE A 203 -0.26 12.89 8.23
C PHE A 203 0.38 12.52 6.89
N GLY A 204 0.46 13.48 5.95
CA GLY A 204 0.92 13.23 4.59
C GLY A 204 0.02 12.27 3.80
N ILE A 205 -1.23 12.05 4.22
CA ILE A 205 -2.21 11.23 3.48
C ILE A 205 -2.64 12.03 2.25
N ARG A 206 -2.52 11.41 1.07
CA ARG A 206 -2.99 12.00 -0.17
C ARG A 206 -4.52 12.03 -0.19
N ASP A 207 -5.09 13.18 -0.51
CA ASP A 207 -6.54 13.36 -0.68
C ASP A 207 -7.36 12.93 0.56
N ALA A 208 -6.87 13.29 1.77
CA ALA A 208 -7.38 12.77 3.04
C ALA A 208 -8.91 12.91 3.21
N ARG A 209 -9.49 14.04 2.79
CA ARG A 209 -10.95 14.26 2.83
C ARG A 209 -11.72 13.21 2.04
N ILE A 210 -11.28 12.94 0.81
CA ILE A 210 -11.87 11.92 -0.06
C ILE A 210 -11.77 10.54 0.60
N ARG A 211 -10.62 10.21 1.21
CA ARG A 211 -10.43 8.92 1.91
C ARG A 211 -11.33 8.77 3.12
N VAL A 212 -11.53 9.84 3.90
CA VAL A 212 -12.44 9.83 5.05
C VAL A 212 -13.88 9.61 4.57
N THR A 213 -14.33 10.32 3.55
CA THR A 213 -15.69 10.15 2.99
C THR A 213 -15.89 8.76 2.39
N GLN A 214 -14.92 8.25 1.62
CA GLN A 214 -14.93 6.87 1.11
C GLN A 214 -15.05 5.85 2.24
N PHE A 215 -14.32 6.06 3.33
CA PHE A 215 -14.33 5.16 4.47
C PHE A 215 -15.67 5.19 5.21
N LEU A 216 -16.19 6.38 5.53
CA LEU A 216 -17.45 6.54 6.26
C LEU A 216 -18.65 5.97 5.48
N LEU A 217 -18.67 6.12 4.16
CA LEU A 217 -19.71 5.56 3.29
C LEU A 217 -19.48 4.07 2.95
N ALA A 218 -18.40 3.45 3.42
CA ALA A 218 -17.99 2.08 3.06
C ALA A 218 -17.94 1.84 1.54
N LEU A 219 -17.32 2.76 0.81
CA LEU A 219 -17.09 2.60 -0.62
C LEU A 219 -16.00 1.54 -0.86
N GLY A 220 -16.20 0.66 -1.84
CA GLY A 220 -15.33 -0.48 -2.17
C GLY A 220 -13.96 -0.13 -2.75
N VAL A 221 -13.52 1.13 -2.63
CA VAL A 221 -12.27 1.65 -3.21
C VAL A 221 -11.07 0.99 -2.54
N PHE A 222 -11.06 0.90 -1.20
CA PHE A 222 -9.94 0.33 -0.45
C PHE A 222 -9.78 -1.16 -0.73
N ASP A 223 -10.88 -1.92 -0.75
CA ASP A 223 -10.86 -3.36 -1.01
C ASP A 223 -10.40 -3.66 -2.44
N ARG A 224 -10.88 -2.90 -3.43
CA ARG A 224 -10.41 -3.03 -4.82
C ARG A 224 -8.93 -2.70 -4.95
N GLN A 225 -8.46 -1.64 -4.28
CA GLN A 225 -7.05 -1.25 -4.33
C GLN A 225 -6.16 -2.31 -3.66
N ALA A 226 -6.59 -2.84 -2.50
CA ALA A 226 -5.90 -3.92 -1.80
C ALA A 226 -5.87 -5.20 -2.65
N LYS A 227 -7.00 -5.58 -3.26
CA LYS A 227 -7.08 -6.75 -4.15
C LYS A 227 -6.19 -6.60 -5.38
N ARG A 228 -6.14 -5.40 -5.98
CA ARG A 228 -5.24 -5.11 -7.10
C ARG A 228 -3.77 -5.24 -6.69
N ALA A 229 -3.38 -4.67 -5.54
CA ALA A 229 -2.02 -4.80 -5.02
C ALA A 229 -1.65 -6.27 -4.72
N GLN A 230 -2.59 -7.06 -4.19
CA GLN A 230 -2.41 -8.49 -3.98
C GLN A 230 -2.18 -9.23 -5.31
N LEU A 231 -3.00 -8.96 -6.33
CA LEU A 231 -2.85 -9.57 -7.66
C LEU A 231 -1.54 -9.18 -8.33
N ASP A 232 -1.09 -7.92 -8.19
CA ASP A 232 0.19 -7.45 -8.71
C ASP A 232 1.38 -8.15 -8.01
N ALA A 233 1.35 -8.27 -6.68
CA ALA A 233 2.36 -9.00 -5.91
C ALA A 233 2.39 -10.50 -6.28
N GLU A 234 1.22 -11.10 -6.45
CA GLU A 234 1.11 -12.49 -6.90
C GLU A 234 1.67 -12.68 -8.32
N SER A 235 1.40 -11.75 -9.24
CA SER A 235 1.94 -11.81 -10.60
C SER A 235 3.46 -11.80 -10.62
N ILE A 236 4.11 -11.05 -9.72
CA ILE A 236 5.58 -11.04 -9.58
C ILE A 236 6.08 -12.38 -9.05
N SER A 237 5.40 -12.96 -8.06
CA SER A 237 5.73 -14.30 -7.54
C SER A 237 5.61 -15.36 -8.64
N ILE A 238 4.51 -15.35 -9.41
CA ILE A 238 4.27 -16.29 -10.51
C ILE A 238 5.39 -16.19 -11.56
N ASP A 239 5.80 -14.98 -11.95
CA ASP A 239 6.91 -14.78 -12.89
C ASP A 239 8.24 -15.35 -12.34
N SER A 240 8.53 -15.13 -11.05
CA SER A 240 9.72 -15.70 -10.40
C SER A 240 9.69 -17.24 -10.37
N ASP A 241 8.55 -17.83 -10.01
CA ASP A 241 8.38 -19.28 -9.90
C ASP A 241 8.48 -19.96 -11.28
N TRP A 242 7.86 -19.37 -12.31
CA TRP A 242 7.97 -19.83 -13.69
C TRP A 242 9.42 -19.85 -14.17
N ARG A 243 10.15 -18.74 -13.98
CA ARG A 243 11.55 -18.62 -14.42
C ARG A 243 12.43 -19.66 -13.74
N LYS A 244 12.26 -19.89 -12.43
CA LYS A 244 13.01 -20.92 -11.70
C LYS A 244 12.73 -22.32 -12.26
N ALA A 245 11.46 -22.67 -12.50
CA ALA A 245 11.09 -23.97 -13.04
C ALA A 245 11.64 -24.15 -14.48
N TYR A 246 11.51 -23.11 -15.31
CA TYR A 246 12.04 -23.08 -16.68
C TYR A 246 13.56 -23.22 -16.71
N ASP A 247 14.29 -22.48 -15.88
CA ASP A 247 15.76 -22.53 -15.82
C ASP A 247 16.26 -23.87 -15.30
N THR A 248 15.57 -24.48 -14.33
CA THR A 248 15.89 -25.82 -13.84
C THR A 248 15.71 -26.87 -14.95
N LEU A 249 14.61 -26.82 -15.68
CA LEU A 249 14.34 -27.70 -16.81
C LEU A 249 15.37 -27.52 -17.92
N ARG A 250 15.72 -26.26 -18.22
CA ARG A 250 16.73 -25.90 -19.21
C ARG A 250 18.12 -26.43 -18.83
N GLN A 251 18.54 -26.28 -17.58
CA GLN A 251 19.82 -26.80 -17.10
C GLN A 251 19.88 -28.33 -17.25
N ALA A 252 18.83 -29.03 -16.81
CA ALA A 252 18.73 -30.48 -16.97
C ALA A 252 18.78 -30.91 -18.45
N ALA A 253 18.15 -30.15 -19.35
CA ALA A 253 18.18 -30.41 -20.78
C ALA A 253 19.58 -30.21 -21.37
N VAL A 254 20.26 -29.11 -21.04
CA VAL A 254 21.62 -28.82 -21.50
C VAL A 254 22.61 -29.89 -21.05
N THR A 255 22.55 -30.33 -19.79
CA THR A 255 23.41 -31.42 -19.26
C THR A 255 23.27 -32.72 -20.05
N ASN A 256 22.09 -32.97 -20.63
CA ASN A 256 21.79 -34.17 -21.41
C ASN A 256 21.90 -33.96 -22.94
N GLY A 257 22.33 -32.77 -23.41
CA GLY A 257 22.39 -32.44 -24.84
C GLY A 257 21.03 -32.35 -25.53
N VAL A 258 19.99 -32.04 -24.76
CA VAL A 258 18.59 -31.92 -25.21
C VAL A 258 18.24 -30.44 -25.39
N VAL A 259 17.51 -30.14 -26.45
CA VAL A 259 16.92 -28.83 -26.75
C VAL A 259 15.41 -28.93 -26.49
N ILE A 260 14.87 -27.91 -25.82
CA ILE A 260 13.44 -27.79 -25.53
C ILE A 260 12.83 -26.88 -26.61
N GLU A 261 11.82 -27.38 -27.32
CA GLU A 261 11.03 -26.61 -28.30
C GLU A 261 9.58 -26.52 -27.83
N GLY A 262 8.88 -25.43 -28.19
CA GLY A 262 7.47 -25.23 -27.83
C GLY A 262 7.20 -24.70 -26.41
N LEU A 263 8.23 -24.49 -25.59
CA LEU A 263 8.11 -23.89 -24.25
C LEU A 263 8.57 -22.44 -24.23
N SER A 264 7.70 -21.53 -23.76
CA SER A 264 8.03 -20.11 -23.58
C SER A 264 8.91 -19.87 -22.36
N ALA A 265 9.92 -19.01 -22.52
CA ALA A 265 10.75 -18.55 -21.39
C ALA A 265 10.00 -17.58 -20.45
N THR A 266 8.94 -16.93 -20.94
CA THR A 266 8.06 -16.08 -20.12
C THR A 266 6.77 -16.80 -19.76
N PRO A 267 6.16 -16.47 -18.60
CA PRO A 267 4.93 -17.11 -18.14
C PRO A 267 3.77 -16.95 -19.15
N THR A 268 3.13 -18.06 -19.51
CA THR A 268 1.92 -18.06 -20.34
C THR A 268 0.73 -18.60 -19.55
N SER A 269 -0.46 -18.02 -19.77
CA SER A 269 -1.69 -18.46 -19.08
C SER A 269 -2.32 -19.71 -19.69
N VAL A 270 -1.79 -20.18 -20.83
CA VAL A 270 -2.15 -21.45 -21.45
C VAL A 270 -0.85 -22.15 -21.78
N LEU A 271 -0.63 -23.32 -21.17
CA LEU A 271 0.51 -24.19 -21.47
C LEU A 271 -0.05 -25.52 -21.96
N ASP A 272 0.18 -25.82 -23.24
CA ASP A 272 -0.11 -27.14 -23.79
C ASP A 272 1.16 -27.99 -23.77
N THR A 273 1.22 -28.95 -22.84
CA THR A 273 2.37 -29.84 -22.70
C THR A 273 2.58 -30.71 -23.93
N ALA A 274 1.55 -30.95 -24.75
CA ALA A 274 1.67 -31.72 -25.99
C ALA A 274 2.48 -30.98 -27.07
N THR A 275 2.62 -29.65 -26.96
CA THR A 275 3.43 -28.84 -27.88
C THR A 275 4.90 -28.78 -27.48
N VAL A 276 5.24 -29.23 -26.25
CA VAL A 276 6.61 -29.23 -25.75
C VAL A 276 7.35 -30.44 -26.29
N LEU A 277 8.37 -30.20 -27.12
CA LEU A 277 9.17 -31.24 -27.74
C LEU A 277 10.59 -31.22 -27.18
N PHE A 278 11.07 -32.40 -26.77
CA PHE A 278 12.46 -32.61 -26.39
C PHE A 278 13.21 -33.21 -27.58
N VAL A 279 14.23 -32.49 -28.04
CA VAL A 279 14.97 -32.83 -29.25
C VAL A 279 16.45 -33.00 -28.90
N LYS A 280 17.04 -34.14 -29.23
CA LYS A 280 18.49 -34.33 -29.17
C LYS A 280 19.09 -33.64 -30.39
N SER A 281 20.00 -32.68 -30.15
CA SER A 281 20.71 -31.97 -31.21
C SER A 281 22.18 -32.36 -31.19
N ASN A 282 22.70 -32.75 -32.36
CA ASN A 282 24.11 -33.10 -32.57
C ASN A 282 24.84 -32.02 -33.42
N GLY A 283 24.24 -30.83 -33.53
CA GLY A 283 24.71 -29.68 -34.31
C GLY A 283 24.40 -29.73 -35.82
N LYS A 284 23.96 -30.87 -36.38
CA LYS A 284 23.63 -31.01 -37.82
C LYS A 284 22.26 -31.62 -38.10
N SER A 285 21.75 -32.45 -37.20
CA SER A 285 20.41 -33.04 -37.26
C SER A 285 19.75 -32.98 -35.89
N GLN A 286 18.43 -32.75 -35.94
CA GLN A 286 17.55 -32.76 -34.79
C GLN A 286 16.73 -34.05 -34.83
N THR A 287 16.77 -34.80 -33.74
CA THR A 287 15.98 -36.04 -33.58
C THR A 287 15.17 -35.95 -32.31
N SER A 288 13.89 -36.33 -32.38
CA SER A 288 13.05 -36.43 -31.19
C SER A 288 13.72 -37.35 -30.16
N LEU A 289 13.66 -36.97 -28.89
CA LEU A 289 14.23 -37.74 -27.78
C LEU A 289 13.72 -39.20 -27.79
N VAL A 290 12.44 -39.41 -28.12
CA VAL A 290 11.82 -40.75 -28.19
C VAL A 290 12.46 -41.61 -29.28
N GLU A 291 12.68 -41.04 -30.47
CA GLU A 291 13.30 -41.75 -31.58
C GLU A 291 14.80 -41.99 -31.32
N HIS A 292 15.47 -41.05 -30.67
CA HIS A 292 16.87 -41.20 -30.26
C HIS A 292 17.05 -42.32 -29.23
N ILE A 293 16.18 -42.40 -28.21
CA ILE A 293 16.17 -43.51 -27.25
C ILE A 293 15.92 -44.85 -27.96
N ARG A 294 15.01 -44.88 -28.94
CA ARG A 294 14.74 -46.08 -29.74
C ARG A 294 15.96 -46.51 -30.56
N GLN A 295 16.65 -45.55 -31.19
CA GLN A 295 17.86 -45.81 -31.95
C GLN A 295 18.98 -46.36 -31.06
N MET A 296 19.20 -45.76 -29.88
CA MET A 296 20.20 -46.23 -28.92
C MET A 296 19.90 -47.64 -28.40
N ARG A 297 18.62 -47.98 -28.14
CA ARG A 297 18.22 -49.34 -27.76
C ARG A 297 18.47 -50.36 -28.87
N ALA A 298 18.19 -49.99 -30.12
CA ALA A 298 18.48 -50.84 -31.27
C ALA A 298 20.00 -51.03 -31.45
N GLU A 299 20.79 -49.97 -31.29
CA GLU A 299 22.25 -50.03 -31.34
C GLU A 299 22.80 -50.95 -30.24
N HIS A 300 22.33 -50.81 -28.99
CA HIS A 300 22.68 -51.70 -27.88
C HIS A 300 22.37 -53.18 -28.17
N ALA A 301 21.19 -53.47 -28.74
CA ALA A 301 20.80 -54.82 -29.12
C ALA A 301 21.70 -55.41 -30.22
N THR A 302 22.00 -54.64 -31.27
CA THR A 302 22.90 -55.09 -32.35
C THR A 302 24.34 -55.29 -31.86
N LEU A 303 24.81 -54.48 -30.90
CA LEU A 303 26.11 -54.68 -30.26
C LEU A 303 26.12 -55.95 -29.41
N GLY A 304 24.99 -56.31 -28.79
CA GLY A 304 24.81 -57.58 -28.08
C GLY A 304 24.91 -58.78 -29.01
N GLU A 305 24.19 -58.76 -30.13
CA GLU A 305 24.26 -59.82 -31.14
C GLU A 305 25.66 -59.96 -31.75
N LYS A 306 26.36 -58.85 -31.99
CA LYS A 306 27.75 -58.85 -32.46
C LYS A 306 28.73 -59.41 -31.42
N ALA A 307 28.52 -59.11 -30.14
CA ALA A 307 29.34 -59.63 -29.05
C ALA A 307 29.17 -61.15 -28.87
N GLU A 308 27.96 -61.69 -29.13
CA GLU A 308 27.68 -63.13 -29.06
C GLU A 308 28.18 -63.90 -30.29
N ALA A 309 28.21 -63.29 -31.48
CA ALA A 309 28.61 -63.93 -32.73
C ALA A 309 30.14 -64.01 -32.96
N TYR A 310 30.96 -63.28 -32.19
CA TYR A 310 32.38 -63.10 -32.49
C TYR A 310 33.33 -64.04 -31.73
N GLY A 311 33.99 -64.95 -32.45
CA GLY A 311 34.96 -65.90 -31.92
C GLY A 311 36.39 -65.83 -32.50
N LYS A 312 36.64 -65.16 -33.64
CA LYS A 312 37.98 -65.06 -34.26
C LYS A 312 38.09 -63.85 -35.20
N ALA A 313 38.69 -62.76 -34.74
CA ALA A 313 39.15 -61.66 -35.59
C ALA A 313 40.68 -61.68 -35.71
N SER A 314 41.22 -61.31 -36.87
CA SER A 314 42.65 -61.29 -37.17
C SER A 314 43.30 -60.02 -36.61
N GLY A 315 44.45 -60.13 -35.95
CA GLY A 315 45.17 -58.99 -35.35
C GLY A 315 45.57 -57.86 -36.32
N ALA A 316 45.48 -58.07 -37.63
CA ALA A 316 45.72 -57.03 -38.64
C ALA A 316 44.58 -56.00 -38.74
N GLU A 317 43.32 -56.44 -38.58
CA GLU A 317 42.14 -55.56 -38.66
C GLU A 317 42.04 -54.64 -37.44
N ALA A 318 42.32 -55.17 -36.25
CA ALA A 318 42.36 -54.41 -34.99
C ALA A 318 43.45 -53.32 -34.99
N LEU A 319 44.61 -53.56 -35.62
CA LEU A 319 45.67 -52.56 -35.76
C LEU A 319 45.25 -51.42 -36.69
N GLN A 320 44.61 -51.75 -37.82
CA GLN A 320 44.10 -50.75 -38.76
C GLN A 320 42.96 -49.91 -38.13
N GLU A 321 42.10 -50.54 -37.33
CA GLU A 321 41.04 -49.85 -36.61
C GLU A 321 41.59 -48.92 -35.52
N LEU A 322 42.64 -49.33 -34.81
CA LEU A 322 43.32 -48.53 -33.80
C LEU A 322 44.00 -47.29 -34.39
N GLU A 323 44.66 -47.42 -35.56
CA GLU A 323 45.20 -46.29 -36.30
C GLU A 323 44.09 -45.32 -36.74
N SER A 324 42.98 -45.85 -37.28
CA SER A 324 41.85 -45.02 -37.71
C SER A 324 41.19 -44.26 -36.54
N THR A 325 41.07 -44.90 -35.38
CA THR A 325 40.48 -44.32 -34.17
C THR A 325 41.41 -43.27 -33.57
N THR A 326 42.73 -43.49 -33.63
CA THR A 326 43.73 -42.52 -33.18
C THR A 326 43.71 -41.26 -34.04
N ALA A 327 43.56 -41.40 -35.37
CA ALA A 327 43.39 -40.27 -36.28
C ALA A 327 42.09 -39.50 -36.02
N LYS A 328 40.97 -40.21 -35.78
CA LYS A 328 39.68 -39.59 -35.40
C LYS A 328 39.78 -38.82 -34.08
N LEU A 329 40.48 -39.36 -33.09
CA LEU A 329 40.69 -38.71 -31.80
C LEU A 329 41.51 -37.42 -31.93
N GLN A 330 42.60 -37.45 -32.69
CA GLN A 330 43.37 -36.25 -33.00
C GLN A 330 42.51 -35.18 -33.68
N HIS A 331 41.66 -35.58 -34.64
CA HIS A 331 40.75 -34.65 -35.31
C HIS A 331 39.72 -34.04 -34.34
N LEU A 332 39.09 -34.85 -33.50
CA LEU A 332 38.13 -34.39 -32.49
C LEU A 332 38.78 -33.48 -31.44
N SER A 333 40.02 -33.74 -31.04
CA SER A 333 40.79 -32.87 -30.12
C SER A 333 40.99 -31.48 -30.68
N VAL A 334 41.40 -31.38 -31.95
CA VAL A 334 41.56 -30.09 -32.63
C VAL A 334 40.21 -29.36 -32.78
N LEU A 335 39.12 -30.09 -33.06
CA LEU A 335 37.78 -29.51 -33.12
C LEU A 335 37.31 -29.00 -31.75
N HIS A 336 37.58 -29.75 -30.68
CA HIS A 336 37.22 -29.37 -29.31
C HIS A 336 37.97 -28.11 -28.85
N GLU A 337 39.27 -28.03 -29.13
CA GLU A 337 40.08 -26.84 -28.84
C GLU A 337 39.54 -25.62 -29.58
N ARG A 338 39.23 -25.75 -30.87
CA ARG A 338 38.66 -24.65 -31.68
C ARG A 338 37.28 -24.20 -31.18
N ALA A 339 36.40 -25.15 -30.88
CA ALA A 339 35.06 -24.86 -30.38
C ALA A 339 35.11 -24.17 -29.00
N THR A 340 35.98 -24.65 -28.11
CA THR A 340 36.19 -24.07 -26.77
C THR A 340 36.81 -22.67 -26.86
N ALA A 341 37.78 -22.46 -27.75
CA ALA A 341 38.36 -21.14 -27.99
C ALA A 341 37.31 -20.13 -28.49
N ASN A 342 36.48 -20.52 -29.47
CA ASN A 342 35.40 -19.69 -29.96
C ASN A 342 34.37 -19.35 -28.87
N LEU A 343 33.95 -20.34 -28.07
CA LEU A 343 33.04 -20.14 -26.94
C LEU A 343 33.63 -19.15 -25.91
N THR A 344 34.94 -19.25 -25.65
CA THR A 344 35.63 -18.35 -24.71
C THR A 344 35.63 -16.91 -25.24
N LEU A 345 35.88 -16.71 -26.54
CA LEU A 345 35.82 -15.40 -27.18
C LEU A 345 34.41 -14.79 -27.14
N GLN A 346 33.38 -15.59 -27.44
CA GLN A 346 31.99 -15.12 -27.40
C GLN A 346 31.54 -14.78 -25.96
N ARG A 347 31.97 -15.55 -24.95
CA ARG A 347 31.71 -15.23 -23.54
C ARG A 347 32.41 -13.94 -23.10
N ALA A 348 33.65 -13.73 -23.53
CA ALA A 348 34.36 -12.48 -23.25
C ALA A 348 33.65 -11.27 -23.88
N SER A 349 33.21 -11.38 -25.14
CA SER A 349 32.44 -10.33 -25.82
C SER A 349 31.08 -10.07 -25.15
N LEU A 350 30.39 -11.11 -24.69
CA LEU A 350 29.14 -10.97 -23.95
C LEU A 350 29.33 -10.20 -22.63
N GLU A 351 30.41 -10.48 -21.92
CA GLU A 351 30.71 -9.80 -20.66
C GLU A 351 31.07 -8.32 -20.88
N GLU A 352 31.83 -8.02 -21.94
CA GLU A 352 32.11 -6.65 -22.36
C GLU A 352 30.82 -5.87 -22.68
N LEU A 353 29.90 -6.46 -23.45
CA LEU A 353 28.60 -5.84 -23.76
C LEU A 353 27.75 -5.61 -22.50
N ARG A 354 27.80 -6.54 -21.53
CA ARG A 354 27.10 -6.38 -20.23
C ARG A 354 27.70 -5.25 -19.40
N GLN A 355 29.02 -5.12 -19.40
CA GLN A 355 29.70 -4.03 -18.71
C GLN A 355 29.31 -2.68 -19.33
N LEU A 356 29.33 -2.57 -20.66
CA LEU A 356 28.88 -1.36 -21.38
C LEU A 356 27.41 -1.01 -21.08
N LEU A 357 26.54 -2.03 -20.96
CA LEU A 357 25.15 -1.81 -20.57
C LEU A 357 25.03 -1.32 -19.12
N ALA A 358 25.84 -1.84 -18.20
CA ALA A 358 25.87 -1.40 -16.81
C ALA A 358 26.31 0.06 -16.69
N GLU A 359 27.40 0.43 -17.39
CA GLU A 359 27.90 1.81 -17.47
C GLU A 359 26.82 2.76 -18.05
N ALA A 360 26.19 2.37 -19.16
CA ALA A 360 25.11 3.16 -19.77
C ALA A 360 23.88 3.33 -18.85
N ASN A 361 23.56 2.32 -18.03
CA ASN A 361 22.46 2.42 -17.05
C ASN A 361 22.82 3.31 -15.87
N GLU A 362 24.05 3.23 -15.38
CA GLU A 362 24.53 4.10 -14.30
C GLU A 362 24.52 5.56 -14.74
N ASP A 363 25.01 5.84 -15.96
CA ASP A 363 24.97 7.18 -16.53
C ASP A 363 23.53 7.67 -16.74
N LEU A 364 22.62 6.80 -17.21
CA LEU A 364 21.21 7.13 -17.35
C LEU A 364 20.55 7.48 -16.00
N ASP A 365 20.86 6.72 -14.94
CA ASP A 365 20.33 6.96 -13.60
C ASP A 365 20.88 8.25 -12.98
N ARG A 366 22.19 8.51 -13.15
CA ARG A 366 22.83 9.78 -12.76
C ARG A 366 22.18 10.98 -13.46
N ASN A 367 21.93 10.89 -14.77
CA ASN A 367 21.28 11.95 -15.53
C ASN A 367 19.81 12.15 -15.11
N LYS A 368 19.04 11.06 -14.90
CA LYS A 368 17.65 11.15 -14.39
C LYS A 368 17.59 11.72 -12.97
N THR A 369 18.55 11.38 -12.12
CA THR A 369 18.67 11.92 -10.77
C THR A 369 19.03 13.40 -10.81
N ALA A 370 19.96 13.82 -11.66
CA ALA A 370 20.30 15.23 -11.86
C ALA A 370 19.08 16.04 -12.36
N LEU A 371 18.31 15.51 -13.31
CA LEU A 371 17.06 16.12 -13.77
C LEU A 371 16.03 16.25 -12.63
N LYS A 372 15.86 15.20 -11.83
CA LYS A 372 14.94 15.18 -10.69
C LYS A 372 15.35 16.16 -9.60
N LEU A 373 16.64 16.25 -9.29
CA LEU A 373 17.19 17.23 -8.35
C LEU A 373 17.03 18.66 -8.86
N ARG A 374 17.21 18.91 -10.16
CA ARG A 374 16.95 20.22 -10.78
C ARG A 374 15.49 20.63 -10.68
N VAL A 375 14.56 19.71 -10.92
CA VAL A 375 13.10 19.95 -10.80
C VAL A 375 12.67 20.17 -9.35
N LEU A 376 13.24 19.42 -8.39
CA LEU A 376 12.94 19.55 -6.96
C LEU A 376 13.62 20.77 -6.31
N GLY A 377 14.84 21.10 -6.73
CA GLY A 377 15.60 22.26 -6.28
C GLY A 377 15.05 23.59 -6.81
N ALA A 378 14.34 23.57 -7.95
CA ALA A 378 13.59 24.73 -8.44
C ALA A 378 12.29 25.01 -7.64
N GLN A 379 11.86 24.08 -6.77
CA GLN A 379 10.68 24.24 -5.91
C GLN A 379 11.00 24.57 -4.45
N MET A 380 12.26 24.40 -4.02
CA MET A 380 12.73 24.98 -2.77
C MET A 380 13.46 26.27 -3.11
N GLU A 381 12.89 27.43 -2.79
CA GLU A 381 13.60 28.72 -2.78
C GLU A 381 14.75 28.64 -1.75
N VAL A 382 15.84 27.99 -2.13
CA VAL A 382 17.14 28.08 -1.50
C VAL A 382 17.87 29.16 -2.27
N GLU A 383 18.24 30.27 -1.62
CA GLU A 383 19.10 31.35 -2.14
C GLU A 383 20.54 30.89 -2.47
N VAL A 384 20.71 29.63 -2.91
CA VAL A 384 21.91 29.06 -3.49
C VAL A 384 21.63 28.61 -4.94
N ALA A 385 20.39 28.77 -5.44
CA ALA A 385 19.97 28.45 -6.81
C ALA A 385 19.82 29.69 -7.71
N THR A 386 20.57 30.75 -7.42
CA THR A 386 20.96 31.73 -8.43
C THR A 386 22.44 31.55 -8.61
N ASP A 387 22.90 31.41 -9.85
CA ASP A 387 24.28 31.11 -10.25
C ASP A 387 25.30 32.19 -9.80
N HIS A 388 25.23 32.74 -8.59
CA HIS A 388 26.00 33.90 -8.12
C HIS A 388 26.38 33.75 -6.64
N CYS A 389 27.66 33.97 -6.33
CA CYS A 389 28.20 33.89 -4.97
C CYS A 389 27.64 35.02 -4.08
N PRO A 390 27.06 34.73 -2.90
CA PRO A 390 26.43 35.74 -2.03
C PRO A 390 27.42 36.69 -1.34
N THR A 391 28.73 36.52 -1.55
CA THR A 391 29.76 37.40 -0.99
C THR A 391 30.27 38.43 -1.99
N CYS A 392 30.29 38.13 -3.28
CA CYS A 392 30.89 39.00 -4.30
C CYS A 392 30.05 39.17 -5.58
N HIS A 393 28.86 38.54 -5.65
CA HIS A 393 27.92 38.62 -6.77
C HIS A 393 28.54 38.27 -8.14
N GLN A 394 29.54 37.39 -8.16
CA GLN A 394 30.06 36.81 -9.40
C GLN A 394 29.40 35.47 -9.71
N PRO A 395 29.23 35.14 -11.00
CA PRO A 395 28.58 33.91 -11.37
C PRO A 395 29.39 32.67 -10.97
N VAL A 396 28.74 31.63 -10.47
CA VAL A 396 29.36 30.37 -10.08
C VAL A 396 28.92 29.29 -11.06
N ASP A 397 29.82 28.92 -11.98
CA ASP A 397 29.55 27.94 -13.03
C ASP A 397 29.74 26.48 -12.55
N ASP A 398 28.97 25.60 -13.17
CA ASP A 398 28.38 24.41 -12.55
C ASP A 398 29.24 23.11 -12.57
N THR A 399 30.57 23.18 -12.68
CA THR A 399 31.40 21.95 -12.58
C THR A 399 32.88 22.18 -12.32
N LEU A 400 33.42 21.53 -11.29
CA LEU A 400 34.84 21.55 -10.87
C LEU A 400 35.80 20.78 -11.81
N LEU A 401 35.44 20.52 -13.06
CA LEU A 401 36.18 19.65 -13.99
C LEU A 401 36.39 20.27 -15.38
N PHE A 402 36.63 21.58 -15.48
CA PHE A 402 37.02 22.18 -16.77
C PHE A 402 38.53 22.35 -16.90
N GLY A 403 39.12 21.45 -17.70
CA GLY A 403 40.50 21.48 -18.16
C GLY A 403 40.85 20.36 -19.16
N ILE A 404 39.98 19.35 -19.35
CA ILE A 404 40.34 18.14 -20.11
C ILE A 404 39.42 17.82 -21.31
N VAL A 405 38.22 18.40 -21.44
CA VAL A 405 37.32 18.03 -22.56
C VAL A 405 36.68 19.23 -23.24
N SER A 406 37.11 19.52 -24.48
CA SER A 406 36.49 20.47 -25.40
C SER A 406 35.54 19.74 -26.36
N GLY A 407 34.23 19.90 -26.18
CA GLY A 407 33.20 19.43 -27.10
C GLY A 407 31.83 20.06 -26.78
N PRO A 408 30.91 20.19 -27.76
CA PRO A 408 29.58 20.76 -27.53
C PRO A 408 28.78 19.87 -26.58
N GLN A 409 28.36 20.43 -25.44
CA GLN A 409 27.56 19.71 -24.44
C GLN A 409 26.09 19.64 -24.89
N MET A 410 25.52 18.43 -24.91
CA MET A 410 24.10 18.20 -25.20
C MET A 410 23.22 18.63 -24.02
N ASP A 411 21.98 19.05 -24.30
CA ASP A 411 20.96 19.24 -23.27
C ASP A 411 20.68 17.93 -22.51
N LEU A 412 20.35 18.05 -21.23
CA LEU A 412 20.22 16.93 -20.31
C LEU A 412 19.08 15.97 -20.69
N ASN A 413 18.01 16.48 -21.32
CA ASN A 413 16.93 15.64 -21.87
C ASN A 413 17.39 14.88 -23.11
N THR A 414 18.09 15.55 -24.03
CA THR A 414 18.67 14.93 -25.24
C THR A 414 19.67 13.83 -24.88
N ASN A 415 20.45 14.02 -23.81
CA ASN A 415 21.38 13.02 -23.32
C ASN A 415 20.66 11.78 -22.76
N ILE A 416 19.55 11.97 -22.03
CA ILE A 416 18.71 10.87 -21.54
C ILE A 416 18.13 10.06 -22.72
N GLU A 417 17.59 10.73 -23.74
CA GLU A 417 17.05 10.07 -24.93
C GLU A 417 18.11 9.27 -25.70
N TYR A 418 19.31 9.85 -25.85
CA TYR A 418 20.45 9.17 -26.45
C TYR A 418 20.85 7.90 -25.67
N LEU A 419 21.02 8.01 -24.35
CA LEU A 419 21.36 6.87 -23.48
C LEU A 419 20.26 5.78 -23.50
N GLU A 420 18.98 6.16 -23.58
CA GLU A 420 17.89 5.19 -23.72
C GLU A 420 17.90 4.47 -25.08
N SER A 421 18.33 5.13 -26.16
CA SER A 421 18.52 4.51 -27.47
C SER A 421 19.71 3.55 -27.48
N GLN A 422 20.84 3.96 -26.88
CA GLN A 422 22.03 3.14 -26.74
C GLN A 422 21.77 1.90 -25.88
N ARG A 423 21.05 2.04 -24.77
CA ARG A 423 20.61 0.93 -23.93
C ARG A 423 19.82 -0.10 -24.74
N ARG A 424 18.84 0.34 -25.54
CA ARG A 424 18.01 -0.56 -26.38
C ARG A 424 18.86 -1.32 -27.42
N MET A 425 19.81 -0.64 -28.05
CA MET A 425 20.73 -1.26 -29.00
C MET A 425 21.60 -2.33 -28.33
N LEU A 426 22.25 -2.00 -27.21
CA LEU A 426 23.08 -2.94 -26.45
C LEU A 426 22.28 -4.17 -25.99
N GLN A 427 21.03 -3.98 -25.56
CA GLN A 427 20.17 -5.07 -25.12
C GLN A 427 19.80 -6.03 -26.26
N SER A 428 19.58 -5.50 -27.47
CA SER A 428 19.37 -6.31 -28.68
C SER A 428 20.61 -7.12 -29.04
N GLN A 429 21.80 -6.50 -29.00
CA GLN A 429 23.07 -7.16 -29.28
C GLN A 429 23.37 -8.26 -28.25
N ILE A 430 23.16 -7.98 -26.95
CA ILE A 430 23.31 -8.97 -25.87
C ILE A 430 22.41 -10.18 -26.13
N ASN A 431 21.15 -9.97 -26.50
CA ASN A 431 20.24 -11.07 -26.79
C ASN A 431 20.72 -11.95 -27.97
N GLY A 432 21.26 -11.33 -29.02
CA GLY A 432 21.87 -12.04 -30.14
C GLY A 432 23.10 -12.86 -29.70
N THR A 433 24.05 -12.23 -29.01
CA THR A 433 25.28 -12.90 -28.55
C THR A 433 25.00 -14.01 -27.52
N VAL A 434 23.98 -13.85 -26.67
CA VAL A 434 23.55 -14.90 -25.73
C VAL A 434 23.08 -16.15 -26.49
N GLU A 435 22.34 -15.98 -27.58
CA GLU A 435 21.89 -17.10 -28.40
C GLU A 435 23.06 -17.76 -29.14
N GLU A 436 24.02 -16.98 -29.64
CA GLU A 436 25.24 -17.52 -30.24
C GLU A 436 26.10 -18.32 -29.25
N VAL A 437 26.29 -17.80 -28.03
CA VAL A 437 26.97 -18.50 -26.93
C VAL A 437 26.25 -19.81 -26.62
N ARG A 438 24.91 -19.79 -26.57
CA ARG A 438 24.08 -20.99 -26.33
C ARG A 438 24.35 -22.08 -27.39
N GLN A 439 24.39 -21.71 -28.67
CA GLN A 439 24.68 -22.67 -29.74
C GLN A 439 26.11 -23.23 -29.62
N SER A 440 27.09 -22.38 -29.33
CA SER A 440 28.49 -22.80 -29.14
C SER A 440 28.69 -23.71 -27.93
N GLU A 441 27.97 -23.49 -26.82
CA GLU A 441 28.02 -24.36 -25.63
C GLU A 441 27.53 -25.78 -25.95
N ILE A 442 26.44 -25.90 -26.71
CA ILE A 442 25.91 -27.19 -27.16
C ILE A 442 26.95 -27.92 -28.03
N VAL A 443 27.59 -27.20 -28.96
CA VAL A 443 28.63 -27.77 -29.84
C VAL A 443 29.86 -28.22 -29.03
N VAL A 444 30.32 -27.42 -28.06
CA VAL A 444 31.45 -27.78 -27.20
C VAL A 444 31.15 -29.03 -26.37
N ALA A 445 29.94 -29.12 -25.80
CA ALA A 445 29.50 -30.26 -25.01
C ALA A 445 29.40 -31.55 -25.88
N ASP A 446 28.83 -31.46 -27.08
CA ASP A 446 28.75 -32.58 -28.02
C ASP A 446 30.14 -33.09 -28.42
N VAL A 447 31.06 -32.19 -28.80
CA VAL A 447 32.42 -32.57 -29.19
C VAL A 447 33.21 -33.15 -28.01
N ALA A 448 33.03 -32.60 -26.80
CA ALA A 448 33.64 -33.13 -25.58
C ALA A 448 33.17 -34.57 -25.28
N ASN A 449 31.86 -34.82 -25.39
CA ASN A 449 31.29 -36.15 -25.21
C ASN A 449 31.81 -37.15 -26.24
N ARG A 450 31.89 -36.75 -27.53
CA ARG A 450 32.47 -37.60 -28.59
C ARG A 450 33.95 -37.86 -28.37
N LEU A 451 34.70 -36.88 -27.88
CA LEU A 451 36.11 -37.01 -27.57
C LEU A 451 36.34 -37.97 -26.41
N ALA A 452 35.56 -37.86 -25.33
CA ALA A 452 35.59 -38.80 -24.21
C ALA A 452 35.25 -40.22 -24.66
N ALA A 453 34.18 -40.40 -25.44
CA ALA A 453 33.78 -41.69 -26.01
C ALA A 453 34.89 -42.32 -26.87
N THR A 454 35.49 -41.54 -27.78
CA THR A 454 36.54 -42.01 -28.69
C THR A 454 37.85 -42.30 -27.94
N HIS A 455 38.17 -41.53 -26.91
CA HIS A 455 39.33 -41.74 -26.05
C HIS A 455 39.20 -43.03 -25.23
N ASP A 456 38.01 -43.29 -24.70
CA ASP A 456 37.70 -44.52 -23.99
C ASP A 456 37.70 -45.74 -24.92
N TYR A 457 37.15 -45.61 -26.13
CA TYR A 457 37.19 -46.65 -27.16
C TYR A 457 38.63 -46.99 -27.56
N ARG A 458 39.48 -45.99 -27.84
CA ARG A 458 40.91 -46.19 -28.14
C ARG A 458 41.65 -46.89 -27.00
N ASN A 459 41.38 -46.50 -25.75
CA ASN A 459 42.02 -47.12 -24.59
C ASN A 459 41.61 -48.58 -24.41
N SER A 460 40.36 -48.93 -24.75
CA SER A 460 39.91 -50.32 -24.81
C SER A 460 40.66 -51.08 -25.90
N LEU A 461 40.60 -50.61 -27.16
CA LEU A 461 41.32 -51.18 -28.31
C LEU A 461 42.82 -51.44 -28.01
N ARG A 462 43.49 -50.51 -27.32
CA ARG A 462 44.90 -50.67 -26.93
C ARG A 462 45.10 -51.74 -25.85
N GLY A 463 44.24 -51.82 -24.85
CA GLY A 463 44.24 -52.90 -23.85
C GLY A 463 43.95 -54.27 -24.49
N ASP A 464 43.11 -54.25 -25.51
CA ASP A 464 42.57 -55.39 -26.24
C ASP A 464 43.60 -56.01 -27.21
N VAL A 465 44.39 -55.19 -27.92
CA VAL A 465 45.54 -55.63 -28.75
C VAL A 465 46.67 -56.25 -27.91
N SER A 466 46.84 -55.82 -26.66
CA SER A 466 47.92 -56.33 -25.79
C SER A 466 47.61 -57.66 -25.09
N THR A 467 46.35 -58.10 -25.07
CA THR A 467 45.90 -59.32 -24.33
C THR A 467 45.24 -60.39 -25.20
N GLY A 468 45.04 -60.16 -26.51
CA GLY A 468 44.57 -61.18 -27.46
C GLY A 468 43.07 -61.52 -27.39
N ALA A 469 42.27 -60.74 -26.64
CA ALA A 469 40.81 -60.89 -26.52
C ALA A 469 40.11 -59.65 -27.11
N ALA A 470 40.47 -59.29 -28.35
CA ALA A 470 40.59 -57.89 -28.74
C ALA A 470 39.29 -57.14 -29.12
N GLU A 471 38.13 -57.79 -29.23
CA GLU A 471 36.89 -57.11 -29.67
C GLU A 471 35.74 -57.24 -28.66
N SER A 472 35.81 -58.19 -27.72
CA SER A 472 34.74 -58.41 -26.73
C SER A 472 34.64 -57.28 -25.69
N ARG A 473 35.76 -56.71 -25.24
CA ARG A 473 35.75 -55.66 -24.20
C ARG A 473 35.37 -54.28 -24.73
N ALA A 474 35.80 -53.92 -25.94
CA ALA A 474 35.41 -52.69 -26.59
C ALA A 474 33.90 -52.63 -26.86
N LEU A 475 33.31 -53.75 -27.33
CA LEU A 475 31.86 -53.90 -27.51
C LEU A 475 31.10 -53.79 -26.18
N VAL A 476 31.55 -54.50 -25.13
CA VAL A 476 30.94 -54.43 -23.79
C VAL A 476 31.00 -53.01 -23.20
N ARG A 477 32.09 -52.28 -23.41
CA ARG A 477 32.22 -50.91 -22.92
C ARG A 477 31.32 -49.92 -23.67
N GLN A 478 31.15 -50.10 -24.98
CA GLN A 478 30.18 -49.33 -25.76
C GLN A 478 28.74 -49.60 -25.30
N GLN A 479 28.42 -50.84 -24.94
CA GLN A 479 27.13 -51.17 -24.30
C GLN A 479 26.94 -50.44 -22.97
N ILE A 480 27.94 -50.44 -22.09
CA ILE A 480 27.88 -49.72 -20.79
C ILE A 480 27.70 -48.22 -21.00
N GLN A 481 28.35 -47.64 -22.01
CA GLN A 481 28.19 -46.21 -22.32
C GLN A 481 26.78 -45.88 -22.80
N ILE A 482 26.20 -46.72 -23.67
CA ILE A 482 24.81 -46.57 -24.12
C ILE A 482 23.84 -46.76 -22.94
N GLU A 483 24.09 -47.70 -22.04
CA GLU A 483 23.28 -47.92 -20.82
C GLU A 483 23.32 -46.71 -19.88
N LEU A 484 24.48 -46.10 -19.68
CA LEU A 484 24.62 -44.89 -18.86
C LEU A 484 23.87 -43.70 -19.49
N GLU A 485 23.99 -43.50 -20.80
CA GLU A 485 23.27 -42.44 -21.51
C GLU A 485 21.75 -42.68 -21.46
N LEU A 486 21.27 -43.91 -21.66
CA LEU A 486 19.87 -44.28 -21.51
C LEU A 486 19.35 -44.00 -20.10
N THR A 487 20.13 -44.31 -19.07
CA THR A 487 19.77 -44.04 -17.66
C THR A 487 19.66 -42.54 -17.37
N ASN A 488 20.59 -41.75 -17.90
CA ASN A 488 20.57 -40.29 -17.76
C ASN A 488 19.36 -39.67 -18.47
N LEU A 489 19.04 -40.12 -19.69
CA LEU A 489 17.86 -39.65 -20.43
C LEU A 489 16.56 -40.06 -19.75
N GLN A 490 16.46 -41.26 -19.18
CA GLN A 490 15.29 -41.68 -18.39
C GLN A 490 15.11 -40.83 -17.13
N THR A 491 16.21 -40.50 -16.45
CA THR A 491 16.18 -39.61 -15.28
C THR A 491 15.73 -38.21 -15.69
N PHE A 492 16.21 -37.71 -16.82
CA PHE A 492 15.78 -36.44 -17.40
C PHE A 492 14.29 -36.44 -17.76
N GLU A 493 13.76 -37.49 -18.42
CA GLU A 493 12.32 -37.60 -18.74
C GLU A 493 11.46 -37.52 -17.48
N GLY A 494 11.86 -38.19 -16.40
CA GLY A 494 11.17 -38.12 -15.11
C GLY A 494 11.19 -36.72 -14.50
N GLN A 495 12.36 -36.05 -14.50
CA GLN A 495 12.49 -34.67 -14.01
C GLN A 495 11.69 -33.68 -14.88
N ALA A 496 11.72 -33.86 -16.20
CA ALA A 496 11.02 -33.03 -17.15
C ALA A 496 9.50 -33.12 -16.98
N ALA A 497 8.96 -34.33 -16.76
CA ALA A 497 7.53 -34.52 -16.50
C ALA A 497 7.08 -33.76 -15.24
N ILE A 498 7.83 -33.84 -14.15
CA ILE A 498 7.52 -33.15 -12.88
C ILE A 498 7.57 -31.62 -13.07
N LEU A 499 8.60 -31.12 -13.77
CA LEU A 499 8.75 -29.68 -14.01
C LEU A 499 7.68 -29.14 -14.96
N LEU A 500 7.26 -29.92 -15.97
CA LEU A 500 6.15 -29.55 -16.86
C LEU A 500 4.82 -29.48 -16.11
N GLU A 501 4.54 -30.43 -15.21
CA GLU A 501 3.36 -30.37 -14.34
C GLU A 501 3.39 -29.13 -13.44
N THR A 502 4.56 -28.80 -12.89
CA THR A 502 4.75 -27.58 -12.08
C THR A 502 4.48 -26.32 -12.92
N LEU A 503 4.99 -26.26 -14.16
CA LEU A 503 4.72 -25.14 -15.07
C LEU A 503 3.23 -25.04 -15.44
N CYS A 504 2.51 -26.16 -15.61
CA CYS A 504 1.07 -26.15 -15.81
C CYS A 504 0.32 -25.51 -14.62
N GLN A 505 0.67 -25.90 -13.40
CA GLN A 505 0.06 -25.32 -12.19
C GLN A 505 0.33 -23.81 -12.10
N ILE A 506 1.54 -23.36 -12.46
CA ILE A 506 1.89 -21.94 -12.50
C ILE A 506 1.10 -21.20 -13.60
N ALA A 507 0.91 -21.82 -14.77
CA ALA A 507 0.10 -21.28 -15.86
C ALA A 507 -1.37 -21.11 -15.46
N GLU A 508 -1.96 -22.12 -14.79
CA GLU A 508 -3.32 -22.05 -14.26
C GLU A 508 -3.47 -20.94 -13.22
N ARG A 509 -2.50 -20.81 -12.32
CA ARG A 509 -2.47 -19.72 -11.32
C ARG A 509 -2.37 -18.35 -12.01
N LEU A 510 -1.59 -18.22 -13.08
CA LEU A 510 -1.53 -17.00 -13.89
C LEU A 510 -2.86 -16.70 -14.59
N ALA A 511 -3.52 -17.72 -15.14
CA ALA A 511 -4.81 -17.57 -15.79
C ALA A 511 -5.88 -17.09 -14.80
N ALA A 512 -5.92 -17.67 -13.60
CA ALA A 512 -6.80 -17.24 -12.52
C ALA A 512 -6.53 -15.78 -12.11
N ASN A 513 -5.26 -15.42 -11.89
CA ASN A 513 -4.87 -14.05 -11.56
C ASN A 513 -5.29 -13.04 -12.64
N GLN A 514 -5.07 -13.35 -13.92
CA GLN A 514 -5.48 -12.52 -15.05
C GLN A 514 -7.00 -12.39 -15.17
N ALA A 515 -7.74 -13.48 -14.93
CA ALA A 515 -9.20 -13.47 -14.93
C ALA A 515 -9.76 -12.58 -13.80
N GLU A 516 -9.25 -12.75 -12.58
CA GLU A 516 -9.62 -11.89 -11.45
C GLU A 516 -9.28 -10.42 -11.72
N ARG A 517 -8.10 -10.13 -12.28
CA ARG A 517 -7.70 -8.77 -12.63
C ARG A 517 -8.61 -8.13 -13.67
N ARG A 518 -9.09 -8.90 -14.65
CA ARG A 518 -10.06 -8.45 -15.66
C ARG A 518 -11.46 -8.23 -15.08
N SER A 519 -11.81 -8.95 -14.01
CA SER A 519 -13.10 -8.78 -13.32
C SER A 519 -13.18 -7.49 -12.49
N LEU A 520 -12.04 -6.92 -12.10
CA LEU A 520 -12.00 -5.67 -11.36
C LEU A 520 -12.48 -4.50 -12.26
N PRO A 521 -13.38 -3.63 -11.75
CA PRO A 521 -13.81 -2.43 -12.46
C PRO A 521 -12.62 -1.56 -12.88
N ARG A 522 -12.73 -0.94 -14.06
CA ARG A 522 -11.73 0.03 -14.53
C ARG A 522 -11.90 1.39 -13.85
N ASP A 523 -13.14 1.75 -13.56
CA ASP A 523 -13.48 3.02 -12.92
C ASP A 523 -13.21 2.98 -11.41
N THR A 524 -12.98 4.15 -10.83
CA THR A 524 -12.70 4.31 -9.39
C THR A 524 -13.84 3.78 -8.53
N TYR A 525 -15.09 3.94 -8.97
CA TYR A 525 -16.30 3.56 -8.25
C TYR A 525 -17.08 2.49 -9.01
N GLY A 526 -17.52 1.44 -8.31
CA GLY A 526 -18.40 0.42 -8.87
C GLY A 526 -19.88 0.85 -8.83
N ALA A 527 -20.77 0.04 -9.40
CA ALA A 527 -22.21 0.31 -9.40
C ALA A 527 -22.80 0.49 -7.99
N ASP A 528 -22.36 -0.34 -7.03
CA ASP A 528 -22.79 -0.24 -5.63
C ASP A 528 -22.32 1.07 -4.98
N ASP A 529 -21.10 1.51 -5.30
CA ASP A 529 -20.54 2.76 -4.78
C ASP A 529 -21.27 3.98 -5.37
N LEU A 530 -21.58 3.95 -6.67
CA LEU A 530 -22.37 4.99 -7.31
C LEU A 530 -23.78 5.08 -6.70
N SER A 531 -24.36 3.93 -6.34
CA SER A 531 -25.65 3.89 -5.64
C SER A 531 -25.57 4.53 -4.25
N ARG A 532 -24.49 4.27 -3.49
CA ARG A 532 -24.20 4.93 -2.20
C ARG A 532 -24.00 6.44 -2.35
N ILE A 533 -23.21 6.87 -3.34
CA ILE A 533 -22.95 8.29 -3.61
C ILE A 533 -24.24 9.00 -4.03
N SER A 534 -25.10 8.35 -4.82
CA SER A 534 -26.41 8.90 -5.20
C SER A 534 -27.34 9.07 -3.99
N LEU A 535 -27.36 8.10 -3.07
CA LEU A 535 -28.08 8.24 -1.81
C LEU A 535 -27.52 9.37 -0.94
N PHE A 536 -26.20 9.49 -0.88
CA PHE A 536 -25.52 10.58 -0.19
C PHE A 536 -25.89 11.95 -0.76
N GLU A 537 -25.90 12.09 -2.08
CA GLU A 537 -26.35 13.31 -2.76
C GLU A 537 -27.82 13.64 -2.44
N LYS A 538 -28.70 12.63 -2.43
CA LYS A 538 -30.12 12.81 -2.09
C LYS A 538 -30.30 13.31 -0.66
N ASN A 539 -29.60 12.70 0.30
CA ASN A 539 -29.63 13.10 1.71
C ASN A 539 -29.06 14.51 1.89
N PHE A 540 -27.95 14.82 1.21
CA PHE A 540 -27.35 16.15 1.21
C PHE A 540 -28.33 17.22 0.75
N ARG A 541 -28.96 17.03 -0.41
CA ARG A 541 -29.96 17.95 -0.98
C ARG A 541 -31.15 18.15 -0.05
N SER A 542 -31.65 17.05 0.53
CA SER A 542 -32.77 17.10 1.49
C SER A 542 -32.41 17.93 2.73
N ASN A 543 -31.20 17.75 3.27
CA ASN A 543 -30.72 18.50 4.43
C ASN A 543 -30.50 19.98 4.10
N ALA A 544 -29.86 20.28 2.97
CA ALA A 544 -29.63 21.66 2.54
C ALA A 544 -30.95 22.43 2.36
N SER A 545 -31.97 21.76 1.80
CA SER A 545 -33.31 22.33 1.68
C SER A 545 -33.95 22.58 3.04
N SER A 546 -33.85 21.61 3.95
CA SER A 546 -34.42 21.70 5.31
C SER A 546 -33.79 22.82 6.13
N PHE A 547 -32.50 23.11 5.93
CA PHE A 547 -31.79 24.18 6.65
C PHE A 547 -32.02 25.58 6.06
N GLY A 548 -32.73 25.68 4.93
CA GLY A 548 -33.03 26.95 4.27
C GLY A 548 -31.86 27.51 3.47
N TYR A 549 -31.11 26.65 2.78
CA TYR A 549 -30.13 27.10 1.79
C TYR A 549 -30.83 27.70 0.57
N GLU A 550 -30.55 28.97 0.26
CA GLU A 550 -31.23 29.74 -0.81
C GLU A 550 -30.26 30.21 -1.91
N SER A 551 -28.95 30.07 -1.74
CA SER A 551 -27.94 30.62 -2.65
C SER A 551 -27.86 29.95 -4.04
N ALA A 552 -28.41 28.75 -4.21
CA ALA A 552 -28.49 28.05 -5.49
C ALA A 552 -29.64 27.03 -5.52
N GLU A 553 -30.06 26.65 -6.73
CA GLU A 553 -31.06 25.60 -6.95
C GLU A 553 -30.56 24.24 -6.44
N ILE A 554 -31.24 23.71 -5.42
CA ILE A 554 -30.81 22.49 -4.72
C ILE A 554 -30.83 21.26 -5.64
N ALA A 555 -31.73 21.24 -6.62
CA ALA A 555 -31.85 20.18 -7.60
C ALA A 555 -30.61 20.06 -8.51
N ASP A 556 -29.86 21.15 -8.68
CA ASP A 556 -28.71 21.22 -9.56
C ASP A 556 -27.39 20.84 -8.84
N ILE A 557 -27.39 20.81 -7.51
CA ILE A 557 -26.21 20.48 -6.71
C ILE A 557 -25.87 18.99 -6.84
N ARG A 558 -24.67 18.64 -7.28
CA ARG A 558 -24.21 17.23 -7.36
C ARG A 558 -23.09 16.95 -6.39
N ILE A 559 -22.86 15.67 -6.05
CA ILE A 559 -21.62 15.27 -5.38
C ILE A 559 -20.60 14.90 -6.46
N SER A 560 -19.46 15.60 -6.48
CA SER A 560 -18.36 15.30 -7.39
C SER A 560 -17.82 13.89 -7.12
N LEU A 561 -17.60 13.11 -8.18
CA LEU A 561 -16.97 11.79 -8.03
C LEU A 561 -15.47 11.91 -7.71
N ASP A 562 -14.82 13.01 -8.12
CA ASP A 562 -13.40 13.21 -7.89
C ASP A 562 -13.10 13.62 -6.46
N THR A 563 -13.86 14.59 -5.94
CA THR A 563 -13.62 15.21 -4.62
C THR A 563 -14.56 14.72 -3.53
N LEU A 564 -15.68 14.08 -3.88
CA LEU A 564 -16.78 13.73 -2.96
C LEU A 564 -17.28 14.93 -2.17
N THR A 565 -17.18 16.13 -2.75
CA THR A 565 -17.71 17.40 -2.23
C THR A 565 -18.89 17.86 -3.09
N PRO A 566 -19.81 18.67 -2.53
CA PRO A 566 -20.91 19.26 -3.28
C PRO A 566 -20.41 20.29 -4.32
N ILE A 567 -20.86 20.13 -5.57
CA ILE A 567 -20.53 20.99 -6.71
C ILE A 567 -21.81 21.51 -7.39
N LEU A 568 -21.69 22.64 -8.08
CA LEU A 568 -22.69 23.19 -8.98
C LEU A 568 -21.97 23.66 -10.25
N SER A 569 -22.38 23.14 -11.41
CA SER A 569 -21.74 23.43 -12.70
C SER A 569 -20.21 23.27 -12.69
N GLU A 570 -19.72 22.15 -12.14
CA GLU A 570 -18.29 21.78 -11.98
C GLU A 570 -17.47 22.63 -10.99
N LEU A 571 -18.07 23.63 -10.34
CA LEU A 571 -17.43 24.40 -9.28
C LEU A 571 -17.85 23.86 -7.91
N GLU A 572 -16.91 23.75 -6.97
CA GLU A 572 -17.26 23.45 -5.58
C GLU A 572 -18.16 24.55 -5.03
N LEU A 573 -19.22 24.18 -4.30
CA LEU A 573 -20.17 25.16 -3.73
C LEU A 573 -19.50 26.20 -2.82
N ARG A 574 -18.30 25.91 -2.31
CA ARG A 574 -17.47 26.86 -1.57
C ARG A 574 -16.99 28.03 -2.43
N GLU A 575 -16.64 27.77 -3.68
CA GLU A 575 -16.05 28.75 -4.61
C GLU A 575 -17.12 29.66 -5.22
N ILE A 576 -18.37 29.19 -5.23
CA ILE A 576 -19.53 29.96 -5.66
C ILE A 576 -19.93 30.94 -4.56
N ARG A 577 -19.14 32.01 -4.43
CA ARG A 577 -19.51 33.20 -3.66
C ARG A 577 -20.44 34.06 -4.52
N THR A 578 -21.69 33.66 -4.67
CA THR A 578 -22.69 34.53 -5.32
C THR A 578 -22.93 35.76 -4.46
N SER A 579 -22.93 36.90 -5.14
CA SER A 579 -22.96 38.25 -4.58
C SER A 579 -24.31 38.61 -3.96
N LEU A 580 -24.50 38.34 -2.67
CA LEU A 580 -25.60 38.88 -1.85
C LEU A 580 -25.10 39.00 -0.41
N THR A 581 -24.36 40.08 -0.07
CA THR A 581 -23.75 40.35 1.25
C THR A 581 -22.81 39.25 1.80
N ALA A 582 -21.58 39.61 2.17
CA ALA A 582 -20.58 38.64 2.63
C ALA A 582 -21.09 37.73 3.77
N ASP A 583 -21.94 38.24 4.67
CA ASP A 583 -22.51 37.51 5.79
C ASP A 583 -23.55 36.45 5.37
N SER A 584 -24.40 36.71 4.37
CA SER A 584 -25.39 35.72 3.90
C SER A 584 -24.69 34.50 3.29
N SER A 585 -23.64 34.73 2.49
CA SER A 585 -22.86 33.65 1.85
C SER A 585 -22.12 32.77 2.87
N ALA A 586 -21.64 33.35 3.96
CA ALA A 586 -20.93 32.62 5.01
C ALA A 586 -21.89 31.72 5.82
N SER A 587 -23.07 32.23 6.18
CA SER A 587 -24.10 31.45 6.88
C SER A 587 -24.59 30.26 6.03
N ASP A 588 -24.76 30.46 4.72
CA ASP A 588 -25.17 29.41 3.80
C ASP A 588 -24.12 28.31 3.66
N PHE A 589 -22.83 28.66 3.62
CA PHE A 589 -21.78 27.66 3.59
C PHE A 589 -21.78 26.78 4.85
N VAL A 590 -22.02 27.36 6.03
CA VAL A 590 -22.18 26.60 7.29
C VAL A 590 -23.37 25.62 7.20
N ARG A 591 -24.50 26.01 6.58
CA ARG A 591 -25.63 25.10 6.32
C ARG A 591 -25.24 23.94 5.41
N LEU A 592 -24.37 24.17 4.42
CA LEU A 592 -23.87 23.10 3.57
C LEU A 592 -22.95 22.14 4.34
N ILE A 593 -22.11 22.64 5.25
CA ILE A 593 -21.30 21.79 6.14
C ILE A 593 -22.20 20.91 7.01
N TRP A 594 -23.25 21.48 7.62
CA TRP A 594 -24.24 20.68 8.37
C TRP A 594 -24.85 19.58 7.50
N SER A 595 -25.27 19.95 6.29
CA SER A 595 -25.91 19.05 5.34
C SER A 595 -24.98 17.90 4.96
N TYR A 596 -23.70 18.20 4.74
CA TYR A 596 -22.67 17.24 4.40
C TYR A 596 -22.43 16.23 5.51
N LEU A 597 -22.14 16.70 6.73
CA LEU A 597 -21.80 15.83 7.86
C LEU A 597 -23.00 14.95 8.27
N LEU A 598 -24.21 15.53 8.29
CA LEU A 598 -25.42 14.77 8.59
C LEU A 598 -25.76 13.76 7.47
N ALA A 599 -25.57 14.12 6.20
CA ALA A 599 -25.81 13.21 5.09
C ALA A 599 -24.85 12.02 5.09
N LEU A 600 -23.59 12.18 5.53
CA LEU A 600 -22.67 11.07 5.74
C LEU A 600 -23.24 10.06 6.74
N HIS A 601 -23.74 10.56 7.89
CA HIS A 601 -24.39 9.73 8.89
C HIS A 601 -25.62 9.02 8.34
N GLN A 602 -26.57 9.77 7.75
CA GLN A 602 -27.84 9.25 7.24
C GLN A 602 -27.64 8.18 6.16
N THR A 603 -26.68 8.40 5.26
CA THR A 603 -26.36 7.43 4.22
C THR A 603 -25.78 6.16 4.85
N SER A 604 -24.82 6.31 5.76
CA SER A 604 -24.20 5.19 6.46
C SER A 604 -25.16 4.43 7.39
N SER A 605 -26.23 5.06 7.86
CA SER A 605 -27.21 4.45 8.78
C SER A 605 -28.40 3.82 8.04
N THR A 606 -28.54 4.07 6.73
CA THR A 606 -29.62 3.54 5.90
C THR A 606 -29.47 2.03 5.70
N GLN A 607 -30.57 1.30 5.87
CA GLN A 607 -30.60 -0.15 5.68
C GLN A 607 -30.28 -0.53 4.23
N GLY A 608 -29.37 -1.49 4.04
CA GLY A 608 -28.85 -1.90 2.73
C GLY A 608 -27.70 -1.03 2.20
N PHE A 609 -27.35 0.05 2.92
CA PHE A 609 -26.22 0.93 2.62
C PHE A 609 -25.34 1.15 3.86
N GLU A 610 -25.27 0.14 4.74
CA GLU A 610 -24.54 0.23 6.00
C GLU A 610 -23.08 0.66 5.77
N GLY A 611 -22.72 1.81 6.34
CA GLY A 611 -21.37 2.38 6.28
C GLY A 611 -20.59 2.22 7.58
N HIS A 612 -19.51 2.99 7.72
CA HIS A 612 -18.63 2.98 8.88
C HIS A 612 -18.80 4.20 9.79
N HIS A 613 -19.87 5.00 9.65
CA HIS A 613 -20.10 6.12 10.57
C HIS A 613 -20.44 5.62 11.98
N PRO A 614 -19.76 6.08 13.05
CA PRO A 614 -19.89 5.49 14.40
C PRO A 614 -21.10 6.04 15.19
N GLY A 615 -22.03 6.72 14.53
CA GLY A 615 -23.19 7.36 15.18
C GLY A 615 -22.87 8.49 16.16
N LEU A 616 -21.82 9.30 15.93
CA LEU A 616 -21.45 10.43 16.79
C LEU A 616 -21.26 11.72 15.98
N LEU A 617 -21.85 12.83 16.43
CA LEU A 617 -21.55 14.18 15.96
C LEU A 617 -21.38 15.16 17.14
N LEU A 618 -20.23 15.84 17.17
CA LEU A 618 -19.90 16.89 18.15
C LEU A 618 -19.80 18.23 17.41
N MET A 619 -20.58 19.23 17.81
CA MET A 619 -20.59 20.55 17.18
C MET A 619 -20.39 21.66 18.21
N ASP A 620 -19.30 22.42 18.08
CA ASP A 620 -19.06 23.63 18.87
C ASP A 620 -19.47 24.89 18.10
N GLU A 621 -20.48 25.57 18.62
CA GLU A 621 -21.13 26.77 18.06
C GLU A 621 -21.47 26.60 16.56
N PRO A 622 -22.39 25.69 16.20
CA PRO A 622 -22.80 25.52 14.79
C PRO A 622 -23.48 26.77 14.22
N GLY A 623 -24.14 27.59 15.04
CA GLY A 623 -24.85 28.80 14.63
C GLY A 623 -23.96 30.01 14.34
N GLN A 624 -22.85 29.84 13.60
CA GLN A 624 -21.96 30.95 13.25
C GLN A 624 -22.55 31.90 12.22
N HIS A 625 -21.94 33.08 12.08
CA HIS A 625 -22.28 34.07 11.06
C HIS A 625 -23.76 34.50 11.07
N SER A 626 -24.31 34.79 12.27
CA SER A 626 -25.67 35.31 12.45
C SER A 626 -26.75 34.39 11.85
N MET A 627 -26.64 33.09 12.14
CA MET A 627 -27.53 32.06 11.64
C MET A 627 -28.97 32.22 12.16
N ARG A 628 -29.96 32.17 11.27
CA ARG A 628 -31.39 32.28 11.62
C ARG A 628 -31.82 31.20 12.62
N SER A 629 -32.68 31.56 13.59
CA SER A 629 -33.22 30.63 14.59
C SER A 629 -33.96 29.45 13.95
N SER A 630 -34.68 29.68 12.84
CA SER A 630 -35.35 28.63 12.07
C SER A 630 -34.37 27.60 11.48
N SER A 631 -33.19 28.03 11.00
CA SER A 631 -32.15 27.11 10.50
C SER A 631 -31.55 26.28 11.64
N GLN A 632 -31.31 26.91 12.81
CA GLN A 632 -30.85 26.18 14.00
C GLN A 632 -31.90 25.18 14.49
N HIS A 633 -33.18 25.56 14.47
CA HIS A 633 -34.29 24.67 14.79
C HIS A 633 -34.31 23.44 13.88
N ALA A 634 -34.23 23.64 12.56
CA ALA A 634 -34.21 22.56 11.59
C ALA A 634 -33.02 21.61 11.80
N LEU A 635 -31.83 22.15 12.11
CA LEU A 635 -30.67 21.34 12.47
C LEU A 635 -30.96 20.47 13.69
N LEU A 636 -31.37 21.08 14.81
CA LEU A 636 -31.65 20.34 16.05
C LEU A 636 -32.80 19.34 15.88
N GLN A 637 -33.80 19.67 15.05
CA GLN A 637 -34.92 18.79 14.74
C GLN A 637 -34.46 17.53 14.02
N LEU A 638 -33.62 17.65 12.99
CA LEU A 638 -33.07 16.49 12.29
C LEU A 638 -32.14 15.69 13.21
N LEU A 639 -31.25 16.34 13.98
CA LEU A 639 -30.38 15.65 14.93
C LEU A 639 -31.16 14.89 16.03
N SER A 640 -32.30 15.43 16.48
CA SER A 640 -33.19 14.77 17.45
C SER A 640 -33.95 13.59 16.84
N GLY A 641 -34.25 13.64 15.53
CA GLY A 641 -34.94 12.58 14.80
C GLY A 641 -34.10 11.34 14.50
N GLU A 642 -32.76 11.47 14.46
CA GLU A 642 -31.85 10.37 14.14
C GLU A 642 -31.60 9.44 15.35
N SER A 643 -32.36 8.34 15.43
CA SER A 643 -32.30 7.39 16.56
C SER A 643 -30.94 6.70 16.80
N ARG A 644 -30.09 6.59 15.77
CA ARG A 644 -28.76 5.95 15.84
C ARG A 644 -27.62 6.97 15.91
N LEU A 645 -27.94 8.23 16.18
CA LEU A 645 -26.99 9.32 16.25
C LEU A 645 -26.96 9.94 17.65
N GLN A 646 -25.80 9.91 18.28
CA GLN A 646 -25.52 10.77 19.40
C GLN A 646 -25.03 12.13 18.89
N SER A 647 -25.78 13.17 19.20
CA SER A 647 -25.42 14.55 18.84
C SER A 647 -25.17 15.36 20.09
N ILE A 648 -24.00 15.99 20.20
CA ILE A 648 -23.67 16.91 21.29
C ILE A 648 -23.40 18.28 20.69
N VAL A 649 -24.32 19.22 20.93
CA VAL A 649 -24.28 20.57 20.36
C VAL A 649 -24.03 21.57 21.47
N ALA A 650 -22.89 22.25 21.43
CA ALA A 650 -22.60 23.39 22.30
C ALA A 650 -22.94 24.69 21.55
N ALA A 651 -23.86 25.50 22.09
CA ALA A 651 -24.31 26.73 21.44
C ALA A 651 -24.66 27.83 22.44
N SER A 652 -24.39 29.07 22.06
CA SER A 652 -24.75 30.27 22.82
C SER A 652 -26.21 30.71 22.61
N PHE A 653 -26.81 30.38 21.45
CA PHE A 653 -28.15 30.84 21.03
C PHE A 653 -28.32 32.36 21.15
N ASP A 654 -27.32 33.12 20.69
CA ASP A 654 -27.27 34.59 20.76
C ASP A 654 -27.43 35.15 22.18
N GLU A 655 -27.14 34.33 23.19
CA GLU A 655 -27.36 34.64 24.62
C GLU A 655 -28.83 34.99 24.96
N ASN A 656 -29.78 34.60 24.11
CA ASN A 656 -31.18 34.95 24.24
C ASN A 656 -32.06 33.72 24.54
N GLU A 657 -32.83 33.79 25.63
CA GLU A 657 -33.77 32.75 26.02
C GLU A 657 -34.84 32.49 24.95
N SER A 658 -35.35 33.53 24.29
CA SER A 658 -36.39 33.37 23.28
C SER A 658 -35.89 32.59 22.07
N VAL A 659 -34.65 32.87 21.63
CA VAL A 659 -34.01 32.19 20.50
C VAL A 659 -33.77 30.72 20.83
N PHE A 660 -33.32 30.42 22.05
CA PHE A 660 -33.17 29.04 22.51
C PHE A 660 -34.51 28.28 22.53
N LEU A 661 -35.56 28.89 23.10
CA LEU A 661 -36.88 28.26 23.17
C LEU A 661 -37.48 28.03 21.78
N GLU A 662 -37.29 28.97 20.86
CA GLU A 662 -37.70 28.83 19.46
C GLU A 662 -36.91 27.70 18.78
N ALA A 663 -35.58 27.69 18.90
CA ALA A 663 -34.72 26.68 18.30
C ALA A 663 -34.97 25.26 18.84
N THR A 664 -35.44 25.13 20.08
CA THR A 664 -35.64 23.83 20.74
C THR A 664 -37.11 23.40 20.87
N ALA A 665 -38.05 24.19 20.34
CA ALA A 665 -39.47 23.94 20.48
C ALA A 665 -39.88 22.53 19.97
N GLY A 666 -40.53 21.73 20.82
CA GLY A 666 -41.04 20.41 20.43
C GLY A 666 -39.99 19.32 20.23
N LEU A 667 -38.73 19.56 20.56
CA LEU A 667 -37.64 18.58 20.40
C LEU A 667 -37.45 17.72 21.66
N ASN A 668 -37.01 16.48 21.47
CA ASN A 668 -36.55 15.62 22.57
C ASN A 668 -35.03 15.71 22.69
N PHE A 669 -34.55 16.32 23.77
CA PHE A 669 -33.13 16.51 24.02
C PHE A 669 -32.81 16.58 25.52
N LYS A 670 -31.56 16.30 25.87
CA LYS A 670 -31.02 16.59 27.20
C LYS A 670 -30.42 18.00 27.21
N LEU A 671 -30.90 18.86 28.10
CA LEU A 671 -30.31 20.18 28.31
C LEU A 671 -29.22 20.12 29.37
N ILE A 672 -28.03 20.62 29.03
CA ILE A 672 -26.96 20.91 29.99
C ILE A 672 -26.78 22.43 30.00
N ARG A 673 -26.95 23.05 31.17
CA ARG A 673 -26.70 24.48 31.39
C ARG A 673 -26.06 24.70 32.74
N TRP A 674 -25.25 25.74 32.84
CA TRP A 674 -24.64 26.18 34.10
C TRP A 674 -24.68 27.70 34.19
N GLU A 675 -24.68 28.22 35.42
CA GLU A 675 -24.56 29.64 35.69
C GLU A 675 -23.09 30.01 35.93
N GLY A 676 -22.65 31.13 35.35
CA GLY A 676 -21.29 31.62 35.49
C GLY A 676 -20.25 30.77 34.73
N LYS A 677 -19.20 30.35 35.43
CA LYS A 677 -18.09 29.57 34.86
C LYS A 677 -18.33 28.08 35.03
N LEU A 678 -17.95 27.30 34.01
CA LEU A 678 -18.06 25.84 33.99
C LEU A 678 -17.27 25.14 35.12
N VAL A 679 -16.10 25.68 35.47
CA VAL A 679 -15.26 25.14 36.55
C VAL A 679 -15.82 25.65 37.89
N GLN A 680 -16.34 24.73 38.69
CA GLN A 680 -16.91 25.01 40.01
C GLN A 680 -16.32 24.05 41.06
N PRO A 681 -16.44 24.33 42.38
CA PRO A 681 -16.05 23.36 43.40
C PRO A 681 -16.73 22.01 43.18
N LEU A 682 -15.96 20.92 43.19
CA LEU A 682 -16.49 19.56 43.14
C LEU A 682 -16.93 19.17 44.55
N SER A 683 -18.21 18.85 44.70
CA SER A 683 -18.82 18.36 45.95
C SER A 683 -18.49 16.90 46.23
#